data_AF-A0ABD3KWX4-F1
#
_entry.id   AF-A0ABD3KWX4-F1
#
_cell.length_a   1.000
_cell.length_b   1.000
_cell.length_c   1.000
_cell.angle_alpha   90.00
_cell.angle_beta   90.00
_cell.angle_gamma   90.00
#
_symmetry.space_group_name_H-M   'P 1'
#
loop_
_entity.id
_entity.type
_entity.pdbx_description
1 polymer ?
#
loop_
_entity_poly.entity_id
_entity_poly.type
_entity_poly.pdbx_seq_one_letter_code
_entity_poly.pdbx_strand_id
1 'polypeptide(L)'
;MVAFGKKLRENQIQEWQGYYINYKLLKKMVKIHARQIEVERQDHHHILKDFSRLLDKQIEKIVLFLLEQQGLLARRLFTLGEWHDVLLQQTEGLSISELQEAYREVGRDLLRLLYFVEMNAVGLRKILKKIDKRFGYKFTDYYVKTRANHPYSELRQVFKHVGIGAVVGAVSRNLADLKEHHGDFVSIYDQPAFSDQDPVIDSIKAAVNRLSNSTDFLHYLSKHALIMREELPDPSEDDDVEQRYHSMSLLLNLANTSLYMVNTYIVVPTADDYSLSLGAAATVCGVVIGSMAVAQMFSSVYFSAWSNRSYLRPLLFSSFVLLVGNILYALAYDLNSLSVLLIGRLFCGLGSARAVNRRYISDCVPLKLRMQASAGFVTASALGMACGPALACLFQTHFKVYMITFNEETLPGWVMALAWLIYLLWLWLSFREPPHEPKNKTVFHEPNAAVLVNDAVEYGSTQQLLLNSRVNSQEGCEDEVQECDDDEEHSHEKHKPVNSILSAYRLLTPSVKVQLLIYFMLKYAMEILLAESSVVTAHYFIWSTNSVAIFLACLGLTVLPVNIVVGNYISNIFEERQVLLASEIMVCIGILLSFHIFIPYSVPQYVCSALVTFVSAEVLEGVNLSLLSRVMPSRLSRGTYNGGLLSTEAGTLARVIADGTITLSGYLGENRLLNVTLVPSLFICISSIAATFFTYNSLY
;
A
#
# COMPACT_ATOMS: atom_id res chain seq x y z
N MET A 1 -14.17 -34.60 10.82
CA MET A 1 -12.72 -34.35 10.57
C MET A 1 -11.83 -35.62 10.67
N VAL A 2 -12.31 -36.81 10.22
CA VAL A 2 -11.63 -38.12 10.40
C VAL A 2 -11.04 -38.70 9.08
N ALA A 3 -11.45 -38.21 7.91
CA ALA A 3 -11.18 -38.90 6.64
C ALA A 3 -9.84 -38.59 5.94
N PHE A 4 -9.09 -37.53 6.28
CA PHE A 4 -7.93 -37.14 5.46
C PHE A 4 -6.77 -38.14 5.48
N GLY A 5 -6.44 -38.73 6.64
CA GLY A 5 -5.36 -39.72 6.70
C GLY A 5 -5.67 -41.04 5.97
N LYS A 6 -6.96 -41.34 5.77
CA LYS A 6 -7.44 -42.48 4.98
C LYS A 6 -7.42 -42.11 3.49
N LYS A 7 -7.98 -40.95 3.13
CA LYS A 7 -7.93 -40.36 1.78
C LYS A 7 -6.52 -40.18 1.23
N LEU A 8 -5.57 -39.74 2.06
CA LEU A 8 -4.16 -39.60 1.66
C LEU A 8 -3.53 -40.96 1.34
N ARG A 9 -3.91 -42.03 2.04
CA ARG A 9 -3.38 -43.38 1.79
C ARG A 9 -4.02 -44.02 0.55
N GLU A 10 -5.32 -43.80 0.37
CA GLU A 10 -6.08 -44.35 -0.76
C GLU A 10 -5.72 -43.67 -2.08
N ASN A 11 -5.41 -42.37 -2.05
CA ASN A 11 -5.12 -41.60 -3.25
C ASN A 11 -3.61 -41.32 -3.44
N GLN A 12 -2.75 -42.12 -2.81
CA GLN A 12 -1.30 -42.05 -2.97
C GLN A 12 -0.87 -42.76 -4.25
N ILE A 13 0.01 -42.13 -5.03
CA ILE A 13 0.69 -42.80 -6.15
C ILE A 13 1.57 -43.90 -5.56
N GLN A 14 1.34 -45.15 -5.96
CA GLN A 14 1.95 -46.33 -5.34
C GLN A 14 3.48 -46.31 -5.38
N GLU A 15 4.06 -45.90 -6.50
CA GLU A 15 5.50 -45.74 -6.70
C GLU A 15 6.13 -44.73 -5.74
N TRP A 16 5.38 -43.69 -5.33
CA TRP A 16 5.91 -42.54 -4.59
C TRP A 16 5.54 -42.55 -3.11
N GLN A 17 4.94 -43.65 -2.61
CA GLN A 17 4.42 -43.74 -1.23
C GLN A 17 5.44 -43.34 -0.16
N GLY A 18 6.73 -43.66 -0.36
CA GLY A 18 7.81 -43.32 0.56
C GLY A 18 8.07 -41.82 0.73
N TYR A 19 7.75 -41.02 -0.29
CA TYR A 19 8.07 -39.59 -0.34
C TYR A 19 6.94 -38.69 0.18
N TYR A 20 5.71 -39.21 0.31
CA TYR A 20 4.61 -38.46 0.91
C TYR A 20 4.85 -38.16 2.40
N ILE A 21 4.26 -37.06 2.87
CA ILE A 21 4.25 -36.68 4.27
C ILE A 21 3.68 -37.80 5.14
N ASN A 22 4.41 -38.21 6.19
CA ASN A 22 3.95 -39.23 7.11
C ASN A 22 2.94 -38.66 8.12
N TYR A 23 1.72 -38.37 7.63
CA TYR A 23 0.66 -37.74 8.40
C TYR A 23 0.24 -38.58 9.62
N LYS A 24 0.33 -39.92 9.53
CA LYS A 24 -0.02 -40.83 10.65
C LYS A 24 0.99 -40.70 11.79
N LEU A 25 2.28 -40.69 11.47
CA LEU A 25 3.36 -40.50 12.45
C LEU A 25 3.23 -39.14 13.10
N LEU A 26 3.12 -38.08 12.30
CA LEU A 26 2.93 -36.71 12.79
C LEU A 26 1.73 -36.59 13.73
N LYS A 27 0.57 -37.16 13.36
CA LYS A 27 -0.62 -37.18 14.21
C LYS A 27 -0.43 -37.96 15.51
N LYS A 28 0.37 -39.05 15.50
CA LYS A 28 0.71 -39.82 16.70
C LYS A 28 1.57 -38.97 17.64
N MET A 29 2.58 -38.28 17.10
CA MET A 29 3.45 -37.38 17.87
C MET A 29 2.68 -36.21 18.49
N VAL A 30 1.76 -35.58 17.74
CA VAL A 30 0.85 -34.55 18.28
C VAL A 30 0.05 -35.06 19.47
N LYS A 31 -0.40 -36.31 19.46
CA LYS A 31 -1.15 -36.90 20.59
C LYS A 31 -0.26 -37.21 21.80
N ILE A 32 0.97 -37.70 21.57
CA ILE A 32 1.91 -38.07 22.64
C ILE A 32 2.34 -36.81 23.39
N HIS A 33 2.80 -35.79 22.67
CA HIS A 33 3.24 -34.55 23.28
C HIS A 33 2.10 -33.73 23.90
N ALA A 34 0.88 -33.79 23.36
CA ALA A 34 -0.28 -33.19 24.02
C ALA A 34 -0.55 -33.81 25.40
N ARG A 35 -0.38 -35.13 25.54
CA ARG A 35 -0.51 -35.80 26.84
C ARG A 35 0.65 -35.51 27.79
N GLN A 36 1.86 -35.32 27.27
CA GLN A 36 3.03 -34.99 28.08
C GLN A 36 2.93 -33.58 28.68
N ILE A 37 2.37 -32.61 27.95
CA ILE A 37 2.09 -31.26 28.45
C ILE A 37 1.03 -31.26 29.54
N GLU A 38 0.06 -32.19 29.49
CA GLU A 38 -0.97 -32.36 30.54
C GLU A 38 -0.43 -33.03 31.83
N VAL A 39 0.67 -33.78 31.77
CA VAL A 39 1.11 -34.68 32.86
C VAL A 39 2.40 -34.22 33.55
N GLU A 40 3.33 -33.52 32.90
CA GLU A 40 4.59 -33.05 33.50
C GLU A 40 5.03 -31.68 32.96
N ARG A 41 5.65 -30.86 33.82
CA ARG A 41 6.30 -29.56 33.50
C ARG A 41 7.52 -29.74 32.58
N GLN A 42 7.33 -30.24 31.35
CA GLN A 42 8.37 -30.13 30.31
C GLN A 42 8.35 -28.73 29.69
N ASP A 43 9.53 -28.18 29.45
CA ASP A 43 9.70 -26.90 28.75
C ASP A 43 9.05 -26.96 27.37
N HIS A 44 8.03 -26.14 27.18
CA HIS A 44 7.26 -26.00 25.94
C HIS A 44 8.19 -25.79 24.72
N HIS A 45 9.34 -25.18 24.94
CA HIS A 45 10.37 -24.94 23.92
C HIS A 45 10.95 -26.24 23.33
N HIS A 46 11.17 -27.28 24.15
CA HIS A 46 11.73 -28.54 23.69
C HIS A 46 10.77 -29.26 22.74
N ILE A 47 9.47 -29.26 23.09
CA ILE A 47 8.41 -29.89 22.30
C ILE A 47 8.25 -29.19 20.94
N LEU A 48 8.27 -27.85 20.92
CA LEU A 48 8.17 -27.07 19.68
C LEU A 48 9.40 -27.29 18.78
N LYS A 49 10.60 -27.40 19.37
CA LYS A 49 11.84 -27.71 18.66
C LYS A 49 11.80 -29.09 18.01
N ASP A 50 11.32 -30.10 18.73
CA ASP A 50 11.19 -31.46 18.22
C ASP A 50 10.16 -31.56 17.07
N PHE A 51 9.00 -30.91 17.21
CA PHE A 51 8.01 -30.82 16.13
C PHE A 51 8.57 -30.11 14.90
N SER A 52 9.30 -29.01 15.12
CA SER A 52 9.91 -28.25 14.04
C SER A 52 10.91 -29.11 13.27
N ARG A 53 11.82 -29.80 13.97
CA ARG A 53 12.81 -30.71 13.36
C ARG A 53 12.15 -31.86 12.60
N LEU A 54 11.06 -32.40 13.14
CA LEU A 54 10.36 -33.52 12.51
C LEU A 54 9.59 -33.07 11.26
N LEU A 55 8.98 -31.88 11.27
CA LEU A 55 8.37 -31.28 10.08
C LEU A 55 9.41 -30.93 9.03
N ASP A 56 10.54 -30.32 9.43
CA ASP A 56 11.65 -29.98 8.54
C ASP A 56 12.13 -31.23 7.78
N LYS A 57 12.39 -32.35 8.48
CA LYS A 57 12.75 -33.63 7.84
C LYS A 57 11.70 -34.18 6.87
N GLN A 58 10.41 -33.93 7.13
CA GLN A 58 9.36 -34.36 6.18
C GLN A 58 9.34 -33.46 4.95
N ILE A 59 9.54 -32.15 5.12
CA ILE A 59 9.60 -31.18 4.02
C ILE A 59 10.82 -31.44 3.16
N GLU A 60 12.01 -31.60 3.76
CA GLU A 60 13.26 -31.96 3.09
C GLU A 60 13.06 -33.15 2.16
N LYS A 61 12.49 -34.24 2.68
CA LYS A 61 12.20 -35.45 1.91
C LYS A 61 11.29 -35.18 0.69
N ILE A 62 10.26 -34.37 0.86
CA ILE A 62 9.32 -34.02 -0.22
C ILE A 62 10.02 -33.16 -1.27
N VAL A 63 10.86 -32.23 -0.83
CA VAL A 63 11.57 -31.28 -1.68
C VAL A 63 12.66 -31.97 -2.50
N LEU A 64 13.47 -32.82 -1.89
CA LEU A 64 14.51 -33.57 -2.60
C LEU A 64 13.90 -34.45 -3.69
N PHE A 65 12.78 -35.11 -3.39
CA PHE A 65 12.05 -35.90 -4.39
C PHE A 65 11.45 -35.03 -5.50
N LEU A 66 10.90 -33.85 -5.17
CA LEU A 66 10.39 -32.90 -6.15
C LEU A 66 11.50 -32.47 -7.13
N LEU A 67 12.68 -32.12 -6.61
CA LEU A 67 13.83 -31.72 -7.43
C LEU A 67 14.31 -32.86 -8.34
N GLU A 68 14.35 -34.09 -7.84
CA GLU A 68 14.70 -35.28 -8.62
C GLU A 68 13.73 -35.48 -9.80
N GLN A 69 12.41 -35.42 -9.53
CA GLN A 69 11.39 -35.57 -10.57
C GLN A 69 11.40 -34.41 -11.58
N GLN A 70 11.63 -33.18 -11.13
CA GLN A 70 11.82 -32.03 -12.02
C GLN A 70 13.04 -32.23 -12.95
N GLY A 71 14.15 -32.75 -12.41
CA GLY A 71 15.34 -33.07 -13.20
C GLY A 71 15.08 -34.13 -14.27
N LEU A 72 14.31 -35.18 -13.94
CA LEU A 72 13.91 -36.22 -14.90
C LEU A 72 13.02 -35.66 -16.02
N LEU A 73 12.04 -34.82 -15.69
CA LEU A 73 11.17 -34.16 -16.68
C LEU A 73 11.98 -33.21 -17.57
N ALA A 74 12.87 -32.41 -16.99
CA ALA A 74 13.74 -31.51 -17.73
C ALA A 74 14.65 -32.25 -18.72
N ARG A 75 15.25 -33.38 -18.29
CA ARG A 75 16.06 -34.23 -19.16
C ARG A 75 15.24 -34.80 -20.32
N ARG A 76 14.03 -35.30 -20.05
CA ARG A 76 13.15 -35.81 -21.12
C ARG A 76 12.77 -34.71 -22.11
N LEU A 77 12.43 -33.51 -21.62
CA LEU A 77 12.14 -32.37 -22.49
C LEU A 77 13.34 -31.97 -23.35
N PHE A 78 14.54 -31.99 -22.78
CA PHE A 78 15.76 -31.72 -23.53
C PHE A 78 15.95 -32.72 -24.69
N THR A 79 15.83 -34.02 -24.43
CA THR A 79 15.93 -35.06 -25.47
C THR A 79 14.81 -34.96 -26.52
N LEU A 80 13.59 -34.62 -26.12
CA LEU A 80 12.48 -34.38 -27.06
C LEU A 80 12.71 -33.12 -27.91
N GLY A 81 13.39 -32.11 -27.38
CA GLY A 81 13.83 -30.93 -28.13
C GLY A 81 14.84 -31.30 -29.21
N GLU A 82 15.85 -32.09 -28.89
CA GLU A 82 16.81 -32.59 -29.89
C GLU A 82 16.12 -33.42 -30.98
N TRP A 83 15.15 -34.26 -30.61
CA TRP A 83 14.37 -35.02 -31.57
C TRP A 83 13.48 -34.13 -32.46
N HIS A 84 12.91 -33.07 -31.89
CA HIS A 84 12.15 -32.06 -32.62
C HIS A 84 13.00 -31.33 -33.67
N ASP A 85 14.22 -30.91 -33.31
CA ASP A 85 15.14 -30.20 -34.22
C ASP A 85 15.59 -31.09 -35.39
N VAL A 86 15.82 -32.38 -35.15
CA VAL A 86 16.16 -33.36 -36.20
C VAL A 86 14.99 -33.59 -37.15
N LEU A 87 13.76 -33.63 -36.63
CA LEU A 87 12.55 -33.83 -37.45
C LEU A 87 12.21 -32.63 -38.32
N LEU A 88 12.51 -31.40 -37.88
CA LEU A 88 12.38 -30.20 -38.72
C LEU A 88 13.31 -30.24 -39.95
N GLN A 89 14.37 -31.05 -39.92
CA GLN A 89 15.32 -31.23 -41.03
C GLN A 89 14.92 -32.37 -42.00
N GLN A 90 13.97 -33.24 -41.65
CA GLN A 90 13.59 -34.42 -42.44
C GLN A 90 12.11 -34.39 -42.85
N THR A 91 11.84 -34.26 -44.14
CA THR A 91 10.51 -34.05 -44.74
C THR A 91 9.67 -35.33 -44.87
N GLU A 92 9.40 -36.08 -43.79
CA GLU A 92 8.44 -37.21 -43.84
C GLU A 92 7.45 -37.20 -42.65
N GLY A 93 6.16 -37.01 -42.96
CA GLY A 93 5.09 -36.67 -42.02
C GLY A 93 4.53 -37.78 -41.12
N LEU A 94 5.30 -38.82 -40.78
CA LEU A 94 4.85 -39.93 -39.92
C LEU A 94 5.32 -39.82 -38.45
N SER A 95 6.31 -38.96 -38.13
CA SER A 95 6.95 -38.85 -36.80
C SER A 95 6.37 -37.75 -35.88
N ILE A 96 5.63 -36.78 -36.44
CA ILE A 96 5.10 -35.63 -35.68
C ILE A 96 4.06 -36.07 -34.64
N SER A 97 3.21 -37.04 -34.97
CA SER A 97 2.21 -37.57 -34.03
C SER A 97 2.84 -38.31 -32.86
N GLU A 98 3.96 -39.00 -33.08
CA GLU A 98 4.69 -39.72 -32.02
C GLU A 98 5.39 -38.73 -31.07
N LEU A 99 5.97 -37.66 -31.63
CA LEU A 99 6.58 -36.58 -30.86
C LEU A 99 5.53 -35.80 -30.04
N GLN A 100 4.37 -35.51 -30.61
CA GLN A 100 3.26 -34.89 -29.88
C GLN A 100 2.80 -35.77 -28.71
N GLU A 101 2.66 -37.08 -28.91
CA GLU A 101 2.28 -37.99 -27.82
C GLU A 101 3.38 -38.09 -26.75
N ALA A 102 4.65 -38.06 -27.13
CA ALA A 102 5.76 -38.04 -26.18
C ALA A 102 5.77 -36.76 -25.31
N TYR A 103 5.47 -35.58 -25.89
CA TYR A 103 5.28 -34.35 -25.11
C TYR A 103 4.04 -34.42 -24.20
N ARG A 104 2.94 -35.04 -24.66
CA ARG A 104 1.75 -35.29 -23.82
C ARG A 104 2.06 -36.22 -22.65
N GLU A 105 2.89 -37.24 -22.84
CA GLU A 105 3.33 -38.11 -21.75
C GLU A 105 4.11 -37.34 -20.68
N VAL A 106 5.03 -36.45 -21.09
CA VAL A 106 5.72 -35.55 -20.15
C VAL A 106 4.71 -34.66 -19.40
N GLY A 107 3.68 -34.18 -20.09
CA GLY A 107 2.58 -33.44 -19.47
C GLY A 107 1.78 -34.27 -18.44
N ARG A 108 1.50 -35.54 -18.73
CA ARG A 108 0.84 -36.47 -17.79
C ARG A 108 1.70 -36.75 -16.56
N ASP A 109 3.01 -36.92 -16.74
CA ASP A 109 3.92 -37.11 -15.61
C ASP A 109 4.07 -35.84 -14.77
N LEU A 110 4.03 -34.67 -15.40
CA LEU A 110 3.95 -33.39 -14.70
C LEU A 110 2.66 -33.26 -13.87
N LEU A 111 1.52 -33.73 -14.39
CA LEU A 111 0.26 -33.78 -13.64
C LEU A 111 0.36 -34.67 -12.41
N ARG A 112 1.00 -35.84 -12.52
CA ARG A 112 1.28 -36.71 -11.37
C ARG A 112 2.12 -35.97 -10.32
N LEU A 113 3.15 -35.24 -10.76
CA LEU A 113 4.03 -34.45 -9.88
C LEU A 113 3.27 -33.30 -9.20
N LEU A 114 2.46 -32.54 -9.93
CA LEU A 114 1.62 -31.48 -9.38
C LEU A 114 0.65 -32.01 -8.32
N TYR A 115 0.03 -33.16 -8.58
CA TYR A 115 -0.86 -33.83 -7.63
C TYR A 115 -0.12 -34.29 -6.36
N PHE A 116 1.12 -34.80 -6.50
CA PHE A 116 1.98 -35.12 -5.37
C PHE A 116 2.27 -33.88 -4.50
N VAL A 117 2.64 -32.75 -5.10
CA VAL A 117 2.91 -31.50 -4.38
C VAL A 117 1.66 -31.01 -3.66
N GLU A 118 0.49 -31.03 -4.34
CA GLU A 118 -0.79 -30.64 -3.77
C GLU A 118 -1.13 -31.45 -2.51
N MET A 119 -1.05 -32.78 -2.60
CA MET A 119 -1.36 -33.67 -1.47
C MET A 119 -0.45 -33.44 -0.27
N ASN A 120 0.82 -33.18 -0.51
CA ASN A 120 1.79 -32.88 0.54
C ASN A 120 1.56 -31.49 1.16
N ALA A 121 1.28 -30.46 0.35
CA ALA A 121 0.94 -29.12 0.82
C ALA A 121 -0.34 -29.12 1.69
N VAL A 122 -1.37 -29.85 1.27
CA VAL A 122 -2.61 -30.04 2.07
C VAL A 122 -2.32 -30.82 3.36
N GLY A 123 -1.45 -31.82 3.31
CA GLY A 123 -1.03 -32.59 4.48
C GLY A 123 -0.30 -31.73 5.52
N LEU A 124 0.64 -30.90 5.07
CA LEU A 124 1.36 -29.91 5.89
C LEU A 124 0.40 -28.92 6.55
N ARG A 125 -0.50 -28.33 5.76
CA ARG A 125 -1.55 -27.42 6.27
C ARG A 125 -2.40 -28.08 7.37
N LYS A 126 -2.82 -29.32 7.15
CA LYS A 126 -3.70 -30.05 8.10
C LYS A 126 -2.98 -30.50 9.36
N ILE A 127 -1.66 -30.70 9.33
CA ILE A 127 -0.92 -31.03 10.54
C ILE A 127 -0.62 -29.76 11.35
N LEU A 128 -0.23 -28.68 10.69
CA LEU A 128 -0.01 -27.37 11.30
C LEU A 128 -1.28 -26.89 12.05
N LYS A 129 -2.43 -26.88 11.38
CA LYS A 129 -3.74 -26.56 12.00
C LYS A 129 -4.09 -27.50 13.17
N LYS A 130 -3.63 -28.75 13.14
CA LYS A 130 -3.89 -29.72 14.22
C LYS A 130 -3.00 -29.47 15.44
N ILE A 131 -1.76 -29.01 15.23
CA ILE A 131 -0.85 -28.61 16.29
C ILE A 131 -1.45 -27.39 17.00
N ASP A 132 -1.78 -26.31 16.28
CA ASP A 132 -2.34 -25.10 16.91
C ASP A 132 -3.62 -25.39 17.70
N LYS A 133 -4.54 -26.20 17.15
CA LYS A 133 -5.78 -26.56 17.86
C LYS A 133 -5.55 -27.40 19.13
N ARG A 134 -4.45 -28.17 19.20
CA ARG A 134 -4.15 -29.06 20.32
C ARG A 134 -3.36 -28.38 21.42
N PHE A 135 -2.46 -27.49 21.05
CA PHE A 135 -1.53 -26.84 21.99
C PHE A 135 -1.99 -25.44 22.40
N GLY A 136 -2.99 -24.84 21.74
CA GLY A 136 -3.49 -23.50 22.07
C GLY A 136 -2.55 -22.35 21.68
N TYR A 137 -1.33 -22.66 21.23
CA TYR A 137 -0.31 -21.71 20.79
C TYR A 137 -0.26 -21.54 19.27
N LYS A 138 0.34 -20.43 18.84
CA LYS A 138 0.59 -20.06 17.44
C LYS A 138 1.84 -20.76 16.85
N PHE A 139 1.90 -22.10 16.92
CA PHE A 139 3.04 -22.84 16.40
C PHE A 139 3.20 -22.65 14.89
N THR A 140 2.09 -22.69 14.14
CA THR A 140 2.11 -22.45 12.70
C THR A 140 2.72 -21.08 12.37
N ASP A 141 2.36 -20.04 13.11
CA ASP A 141 2.90 -18.68 12.88
C ASP A 141 4.41 -18.64 13.12
N TYR A 142 4.89 -19.22 14.22
CA TYR A 142 6.33 -19.30 14.52
C TYR A 142 7.09 -20.12 13.47
N TYR A 143 6.58 -21.31 13.15
CA TYR A 143 7.21 -22.26 12.24
C TYR A 143 7.28 -21.68 10.82
N VAL A 144 6.18 -21.11 10.33
CA VAL A 144 6.13 -20.49 9.01
C VAL A 144 6.96 -19.21 8.97
N LYS A 145 6.90 -18.31 9.97
CA LYS A 145 7.69 -17.06 9.98
C LYS A 145 9.19 -17.31 9.92
N THR A 146 9.68 -18.26 10.71
CA THR A 146 11.13 -18.57 10.78
C THR A 146 11.66 -19.22 9.50
N ARG A 147 10.79 -19.86 8.72
CA ARG A 147 11.20 -20.63 7.54
C ARG A 147 10.80 -19.96 6.24
N ALA A 148 9.72 -19.20 6.14
CA ALA A 148 9.29 -18.55 4.90
C ALA A 148 10.33 -17.57 4.34
N ASN A 149 11.12 -16.94 5.23
CA ASN A 149 12.05 -15.86 4.89
C ASN A 149 13.53 -16.28 4.91
N HIS A 150 13.85 -17.54 5.20
CA HIS A 150 15.23 -18.01 5.22
C HIS A 150 15.73 -18.32 3.80
N PRO A 151 16.96 -17.92 3.39
CA PRO A 151 17.47 -18.14 2.03
C PRO A 151 17.54 -19.61 1.63
N TYR A 152 17.78 -20.50 2.59
CA TYR A 152 17.84 -21.96 2.39
C TYR A 152 16.54 -22.68 2.77
N SER A 153 15.40 -21.98 2.73
CA SER A 153 14.14 -22.58 3.13
C SER A 153 13.60 -23.58 2.11
N GLU A 154 13.57 -24.84 2.51
CA GLU A 154 12.94 -25.92 1.75
C GLU A 154 11.43 -25.77 1.68
N LEU A 155 10.83 -25.11 2.69
CA LEU A 155 9.41 -24.77 2.71
C LEU A 155 9.01 -23.90 1.51
N ARG A 156 9.92 -23.02 1.05
CA ARG A 156 9.71 -22.16 -0.12
C ARG A 156 9.65 -22.96 -1.42
N GLN A 157 10.38 -24.07 -1.52
CA GLN A 157 10.42 -24.89 -2.74
C GLN A 157 9.10 -25.66 -2.95
N VAL A 158 8.48 -26.14 -1.86
CA VAL A 158 7.15 -26.77 -1.89
C VAL A 158 6.06 -25.76 -2.28
N PHE A 159 6.23 -24.46 -1.99
CA PHE A 159 5.15 -23.47 -2.12
C PHE A 159 5.29 -22.43 -3.22
N LYS A 160 6.52 -22.12 -3.67
CA LYS A 160 6.75 -21.21 -4.81
C LYS A 160 6.98 -21.95 -6.13
N HIS A 161 7.04 -23.28 -6.12
CA HIS A 161 7.04 -24.14 -7.32
C HIS A 161 8.08 -23.74 -8.37
N VAL A 162 9.25 -23.29 -7.92
CA VAL A 162 10.33 -22.81 -8.80
C VAL A 162 10.71 -23.96 -9.75
N GLY A 163 10.68 -23.70 -11.06
CA GLY A 163 10.98 -24.68 -12.11
C GLY A 163 9.77 -25.36 -12.75
N ILE A 164 8.63 -25.50 -12.04
CA ILE A 164 7.41 -26.11 -12.62
C ILE A 164 6.89 -25.26 -13.78
N GLY A 165 6.87 -23.93 -13.63
CA GLY A 165 6.42 -23.01 -14.69
C GLY A 165 7.25 -23.11 -15.98
N ALA A 166 8.56 -23.37 -15.87
CA ALA A 166 9.41 -23.56 -17.04
C ALA A 166 9.09 -24.87 -17.79
N VAL A 167 8.83 -25.95 -17.05
CA VAL A 167 8.40 -27.23 -17.63
C VAL A 167 7.02 -27.10 -18.29
N VAL A 168 6.07 -26.41 -17.65
CA VAL A 168 4.74 -26.12 -18.22
C VAL A 168 4.87 -25.31 -19.50
N GLY A 169 5.70 -24.25 -19.49
CA GLY A 169 5.95 -23.41 -20.66
C GLY A 169 6.57 -24.19 -21.81
N ALA A 170 7.59 -25.02 -21.53
CA ALA A 170 8.24 -25.84 -22.54
C ALA A 170 7.28 -26.85 -23.19
N VAL A 171 6.48 -27.58 -22.39
CA VAL A 171 5.46 -28.52 -22.90
C VAL A 171 4.41 -27.78 -23.72
N SER A 172 3.89 -26.66 -23.22
CA SER A 172 2.81 -25.92 -23.88
C SER A 172 3.25 -25.33 -25.21
N ARG A 173 4.46 -24.77 -25.26
CA ARG A 173 5.06 -24.20 -26.47
C ARG A 173 5.32 -25.28 -27.52
N ASN A 174 6.06 -26.33 -27.16
CA ASN A 174 6.45 -27.35 -28.14
C ASN A 174 5.23 -28.11 -28.68
N LEU A 175 4.16 -28.27 -27.90
CA LEU A 175 2.89 -28.82 -28.40
C LEU A 175 2.13 -27.85 -29.33
N ALA A 176 2.23 -26.54 -29.10
CA ALA A 176 1.63 -25.53 -29.97
C ALA A 176 2.38 -25.44 -31.32
N ASP A 177 3.72 -25.40 -31.27
CA ASP A 177 4.59 -25.38 -32.46
C ASP A 177 4.34 -26.59 -33.37
N LEU A 178 4.13 -27.77 -32.78
CA LEU A 178 3.83 -29.01 -33.51
C LEU A 178 2.43 -29.06 -34.14
N LYS A 179 1.49 -28.18 -33.74
CA LYS A 179 0.13 -28.13 -34.31
C LYS A 179 0.04 -27.16 -35.50
N GLU A 180 0.69 -26.00 -35.43
CA GLU A 180 0.48 -24.92 -36.41
C GLU A 180 1.35 -25.01 -37.68
N HIS A 181 2.35 -25.91 -37.74
CA HIS A 181 3.25 -26.10 -38.90
C HIS A 181 3.91 -24.82 -39.48
N HIS A 182 3.81 -23.68 -38.79
CA HIS A 182 4.36 -22.41 -39.23
C HIS A 182 5.20 -21.79 -38.12
N GLY A 183 6.52 -21.85 -38.29
CA GLY A 183 7.52 -21.23 -37.42
C GLY A 183 7.60 -19.70 -37.57
N ASP A 184 6.46 -19.00 -37.56
CA ASP A 184 6.38 -17.54 -37.69
C ASP A 184 6.25 -16.83 -36.33
N PHE A 185 6.87 -17.36 -35.29
CA PHE A 185 6.99 -16.66 -34.00
C PHE A 185 8.39 -16.05 -33.86
N VAL A 186 8.46 -14.72 -33.78
CA VAL A 186 9.71 -13.96 -33.63
C VAL A 186 10.21 -14.02 -32.18
N SER A 187 9.30 -14.14 -31.22
CA SER A 187 9.61 -14.23 -29.80
C SER A 187 8.97 -15.46 -29.14
N ILE A 188 9.69 -16.06 -28.18
CA ILE A 188 9.20 -17.13 -27.30
C ILE A 188 8.00 -16.71 -26.41
N TYR A 189 7.64 -15.43 -26.43
CA TYR A 189 6.52 -14.84 -25.69
C TYR A 189 5.35 -14.40 -26.58
N ASP A 190 5.47 -14.51 -27.90
CA ASP A 190 4.36 -14.22 -28.81
C ASP A 190 3.32 -15.34 -28.63
N GLN A 191 2.19 -15.03 -27.99
CA GLN A 191 1.15 -16.03 -27.74
C GLN A 191 0.37 -16.32 -29.02
N PRO A 192 0.23 -17.59 -29.44
CA PRO A 192 -0.71 -17.92 -30.50
C PRO A 192 -2.12 -17.59 -30.02
N ALA A 193 -2.83 -16.77 -30.79
CA ALA A 193 -4.21 -16.46 -30.56
C ALA A 193 -5.06 -17.71 -30.82
N PHE A 194 -5.50 -18.37 -29.75
CA PHE A 194 -6.63 -19.31 -29.75
C PHE A 194 -6.67 -20.32 -30.91
N SER A 195 -5.88 -21.40 -30.83
CA SER A 195 -6.17 -22.65 -31.52
C SER A 195 -6.36 -23.78 -30.49
N ASP A 196 -7.28 -24.71 -30.76
CA ASP A 196 -7.82 -25.72 -29.82
C ASP A 196 -6.78 -26.25 -28.82
N GLN A 197 -6.91 -25.84 -27.54
CA GLN A 197 -5.97 -26.16 -26.48
C GLN A 197 -5.96 -27.68 -26.24
N ASP A 198 -4.76 -28.27 -26.18
CA ASP A 198 -4.61 -29.69 -25.89
C ASP A 198 -5.19 -29.99 -24.49
N PRO A 199 -6.01 -31.05 -24.31
CA PRO A 199 -6.65 -31.36 -23.02
C PRO A 199 -5.63 -31.59 -21.88
N VAL A 200 -4.39 -31.98 -22.22
CA VAL A 200 -3.30 -32.09 -21.24
C VAL A 200 -2.87 -30.72 -20.73
N ILE A 201 -2.84 -29.69 -21.59
CA ILE A 201 -2.47 -28.32 -21.20
C ILE A 201 -3.55 -27.72 -20.29
N ASP A 202 -4.83 -27.95 -20.58
CA ASP A 202 -5.94 -27.46 -19.75
C ASP A 202 -5.94 -28.09 -18.36
N SER A 203 -5.70 -29.40 -18.28
CA SER A 203 -5.57 -30.10 -17.02
C SER A 203 -4.34 -29.64 -16.22
N ILE A 204 -3.23 -29.30 -16.89
CA ILE A 204 -2.05 -28.71 -16.25
C ILE A 204 -2.38 -27.32 -15.69
N LYS A 205 -3.03 -26.44 -16.47
CA LYS A 205 -3.46 -25.12 -16.01
C LYS A 205 -4.40 -25.23 -14.81
N ALA A 206 -5.37 -26.14 -14.86
CA ALA A 206 -6.29 -26.38 -13.75
C ALA A 206 -5.57 -26.94 -12.50
N ALA A 207 -4.58 -27.81 -12.66
CA ALA A 207 -3.76 -28.32 -11.57
C ALA A 207 -2.88 -27.21 -10.95
N VAL A 208 -2.25 -26.37 -11.76
CA VAL A 208 -1.44 -25.23 -11.30
C VAL A 208 -2.30 -24.20 -10.56
N ASN A 209 -3.50 -23.88 -11.08
CA ASN A 209 -4.43 -22.96 -10.40
C ASN A 209 -4.91 -23.52 -9.05
N ARG A 210 -5.27 -24.81 -8.97
CA ARG A 210 -5.62 -25.47 -7.69
C ARG A 210 -4.48 -25.45 -6.69
N LEU A 211 -3.26 -25.65 -7.18
CA LEU A 211 -2.05 -25.63 -6.37
C LEU A 211 -1.75 -24.22 -5.87
N SER A 212 -1.86 -23.20 -6.72
CA SER A 212 -1.72 -21.78 -6.35
C SER A 212 -2.69 -21.41 -5.25
N ASN A 213 -3.99 -21.70 -5.39
CA ASN A 213 -4.99 -21.45 -4.35
C ASN A 213 -4.67 -22.17 -3.03
N SER A 214 -4.09 -23.36 -3.10
CA SER A 214 -3.70 -24.14 -1.92
C SER A 214 -2.44 -23.60 -1.22
N THR A 215 -1.52 -23.00 -1.95
CA THR A 215 -0.32 -22.38 -1.41
C THR A 215 -0.55 -20.94 -1.00
N ASP A 216 -1.49 -20.25 -1.65
CA ASP A 216 -1.97 -18.93 -1.28
C ASP A 216 -2.58 -18.93 0.12
N PHE A 217 -3.24 -20.01 0.56
CA PHE A 217 -3.71 -20.14 1.93
C PHE A 217 -2.57 -20.19 2.98
N LEU A 218 -1.43 -20.81 2.66
CA LEU A 218 -0.28 -20.85 3.56
C LEU A 218 0.57 -19.58 3.47
N HIS A 219 0.63 -18.96 2.30
CA HIS A 219 1.16 -17.61 2.12
C HIS A 219 0.29 -16.58 2.87
N TYR A 220 -1.03 -16.75 2.85
CA TYR A 220 -2.00 -16.00 3.66
C TYR A 220 -1.72 -16.23 5.14
N LEU A 221 -1.63 -17.48 5.62
CA LEU A 221 -1.22 -17.75 7.01
C LEU A 221 0.16 -17.17 7.37
N SER A 222 1.13 -17.18 6.45
CA SER A 222 2.45 -16.55 6.63
C SER A 222 2.36 -15.02 6.73
N LYS A 223 1.49 -14.40 5.93
CA LYS A 223 1.23 -12.96 5.91
C LYS A 223 0.42 -12.53 7.13
N HIS A 224 -0.47 -13.39 7.61
CA HIS A 224 -1.26 -13.25 8.84
C HIS A 224 -0.50 -13.67 10.11
N ALA A 225 0.63 -14.37 10.00
CA ALA A 225 1.56 -14.57 11.12
C ALA A 225 2.30 -13.27 11.50
N LEU A 226 2.44 -12.34 10.54
CA LEU A 226 2.94 -10.97 10.77
C LEU A 226 1.82 -10.02 11.28
N ILE A 227 0.54 -10.37 11.08
CA ILE A 227 -0.62 -9.56 11.45
C ILE A 227 -1.51 -10.36 12.41
N MET A 228 -1.31 -10.14 13.71
CA MET A 228 -2.03 -10.77 14.81
C MET A 228 -3.57 -10.78 14.60
N ARG A 229 -4.11 -11.97 14.27
CA ARG A 229 -5.46 -12.52 14.48
C ARG A 229 -6.68 -11.64 14.06
N GLU A 230 -7.34 -12.03 12.97
CA GLU A 230 -8.80 -11.93 12.83
C GLU A 230 -9.31 -13.27 12.27
N GLU A 231 -10.44 -13.75 12.80
CA GLU A 231 -11.07 -15.02 12.42
C GLU A 231 -11.52 -14.98 10.94
N LEU A 232 -11.36 -16.10 10.24
CA LEU A 232 -11.78 -16.25 8.85
C LEU A 232 -13.28 -15.99 8.70
N PRO A 233 -13.72 -15.16 7.74
CA PRO A 233 -15.07 -15.26 7.20
C PRO A 233 -15.19 -16.53 6.34
N ASP A 234 -16.40 -17.11 6.30
CA ASP A 234 -16.67 -18.34 5.56
C ASP A 234 -16.42 -18.14 4.04
N PRO A 235 -16.01 -19.17 3.28
CA PRO A 235 -15.70 -19.05 1.85
C PRO A 235 -16.90 -18.71 0.96
N SER A 236 -18.10 -18.54 1.51
CA SER A 236 -19.25 -17.94 0.82
C SER A 236 -19.23 -16.42 0.79
N GLU A 237 -18.37 -15.75 1.58
CA GLU A 237 -18.26 -14.28 1.59
C GLU A 237 -17.29 -13.72 0.54
N ASP A 238 -16.38 -14.52 -0.02
CA ASP A 238 -15.46 -14.06 -1.08
C ASP A 238 -16.22 -13.64 -2.35
N ASP A 239 -17.34 -14.31 -2.68
CA ASP A 239 -18.21 -13.93 -3.80
C ASP A 239 -19.00 -12.63 -3.51
N ASP A 240 -19.35 -12.35 -2.25
CA ASP A 240 -20.07 -11.11 -1.84
C ASP A 240 -19.13 -9.89 -1.77
N VAL A 241 -17.85 -10.08 -1.40
CA VAL A 241 -16.84 -8.99 -1.36
C VAL A 241 -16.45 -8.54 -2.77
N GLU A 242 -16.42 -9.46 -3.74
CA GLU A 242 -16.13 -9.14 -5.14
C GLU A 242 -17.29 -8.32 -5.78
N GLN A 243 -18.53 -8.50 -5.29
CA GLN A 243 -19.70 -7.68 -5.67
C GLN A 243 -19.76 -6.29 -5.02
N ARG A 244 -19.01 -6.03 -3.93
CA ARG A 244 -18.97 -4.71 -3.23
C ARG A 244 -18.06 -3.67 -3.90
N TYR A 245 -17.23 -4.07 -4.87
CA TYR A 245 -16.27 -3.20 -5.53
C TYR A 245 -16.88 -2.46 -6.72
N HIS A 246 -16.99 -1.13 -6.64
CA HIS A 246 -17.42 -0.29 -7.76
C HIS A 246 -16.23 0.49 -8.35
N SER A 247 -15.75 0.05 -9.52
CA SER A 247 -14.61 0.66 -10.22
C SER A 247 -14.79 2.16 -10.47
N MET A 248 -16.02 2.60 -10.74
CA MET A 248 -16.33 4.02 -10.96
C MET A 248 -16.11 4.87 -9.70
N SER A 249 -16.48 4.38 -8.52
CA SER A 249 -16.23 5.10 -7.26
C SER A 249 -14.73 5.17 -6.94
N LEU A 250 -13.95 4.14 -7.29
CA LEU A 250 -12.48 4.22 -7.20
C LEU A 250 -11.91 5.26 -8.17
N LEU A 251 -12.38 5.27 -9.43
CA LEU A 251 -11.97 6.26 -10.43
C LEU A 251 -12.28 7.69 -9.97
N LEU A 252 -13.46 7.94 -9.39
CA LEU A 252 -13.84 9.24 -8.84
C LEU A 252 -12.95 9.68 -7.67
N ASN A 253 -12.51 8.76 -6.81
CA ASN A 253 -11.55 9.03 -5.74
C ASN A 253 -10.14 9.36 -6.29
N LEU A 254 -9.71 8.65 -7.33
CA LEU A 254 -8.44 8.91 -8.01
C LEU A 254 -8.48 10.27 -8.73
N ALA A 255 -9.58 10.57 -9.43
CA ALA A 255 -9.82 11.84 -10.09
C ALA A 255 -9.87 13.01 -9.08
N ASN A 256 -10.53 12.83 -7.93
CA ASN A 256 -10.52 13.82 -6.84
C ASN A 256 -9.09 14.19 -6.43
N THR A 257 -8.28 13.15 -6.19
CA THR A 257 -6.89 13.32 -5.75
C THR A 257 -6.06 14.01 -6.83
N SER A 258 -6.19 13.59 -8.08
CA SER A 258 -5.48 14.20 -9.20
C SER A 258 -5.85 15.67 -9.35
N LEU A 259 -7.15 15.98 -9.40
CA LEU A 259 -7.66 17.35 -9.54
C LEU A 259 -7.25 18.24 -8.37
N TYR A 260 -7.23 17.72 -7.15
CA TYR A 260 -6.72 18.44 -5.98
C TYR A 260 -5.23 18.75 -6.09
N MET A 261 -4.42 17.83 -6.63
CA MET A 261 -3.00 18.07 -6.84
C MET A 261 -2.77 19.09 -7.95
N VAL A 262 -3.55 19.06 -9.04
CA VAL A 262 -3.56 20.14 -10.05
C VAL A 262 -3.86 21.48 -9.38
N ASN A 263 -4.94 21.55 -8.58
CA ASN A 263 -5.33 22.78 -7.86
C ASN A 263 -4.22 23.34 -6.96
N THR A 264 -3.43 22.45 -6.35
CA THR A 264 -2.37 22.82 -5.41
C THR A 264 -1.17 23.43 -6.15
N TYR A 265 -0.79 22.86 -7.30
CA TYR A 265 0.47 23.19 -7.99
C TYR A 265 0.30 24.11 -9.21
N ILE A 266 -0.93 24.29 -9.74
CA ILE A 266 -1.20 25.20 -10.88
C ILE A 266 -0.85 26.66 -10.62
N VAL A 267 -0.87 27.04 -9.35
CA VAL A 267 -0.56 28.36 -8.82
C VAL A 267 0.92 28.60 -8.54
N VAL A 268 1.74 27.55 -8.47
CA VAL A 268 3.15 27.67 -8.03
C VAL A 268 3.98 28.54 -8.99
N PRO A 269 3.88 28.39 -10.33
CA PRO A 269 4.68 29.21 -11.25
C PRO A 269 4.39 30.71 -11.15
N THR A 270 3.20 31.11 -10.69
CA THR A 270 2.72 32.51 -10.64
C THR A 270 2.60 33.06 -9.22
N ALA A 271 2.98 32.30 -8.19
CA ALA A 271 2.67 32.64 -6.80
C ALA A 271 3.44 33.88 -6.29
N ASP A 272 4.68 34.06 -6.72
CA ASP A 272 5.52 35.21 -6.43
C ASP A 272 5.07 36.46 -7.21
N ASP A 273 4.81 36.32 -8.51
CA ASP A 273 4.27 37.40 -9.35
C ASP A 273 2.92 37.91 -8.79
N TYR A 274 2.01 37.00 -8.40
CA TYR A 274 0.72 37.38 -7.84
C TYR A 274 0.86 38.09 -6.47
N SER A 275 1.86 37.70 -5.68
CA SER A 275 2.17 38.40 -4.41
C SER A 275 2.68 39.81 -4.68
N LEU A 276 3.55 39.99 -5.69
CA LEU A 276 4.05 41.30 -6.11
C LEU A 276 2.94 42.20 -6.67
N SER A 277 2.05 41.65 -7.51
CA SER A 277 0.89 42.35 -8.09
C SER A 277 -0.07 42.88 -7.03
N LEU A 278 -0.17 42.22 -5.87
CA LEU A 278 -0.97 42.64 -4.72
C LEU A 278 -0.20 43.53 -3.72
N GLY A 279 1.04 43.91 -4.03
CA GLY A 279 1.88 44.80 -3.21
C GLY A 279 2.63 44.13 -2.07
N ALA A 280 2.81 42.81 -2.09
CA ALA A 280 3.58 42.03 -1.11
C ALA A 280 4.95 41.60 -1.67
N ALA A 281 5.89 41.20 -0.81
CA ALA A 281 7.19 40.69 -1.25
C ALA A 281 7.05 39.32 -1.94
N ALA A 282 7.93 39.00 -2.91
CA ALA A 282 7.92 37.72 -3.64
C ALA A 282 7.97 36.50 -2.70
N THR A 283 8.71 36.60 -1.59
CA THR A 283 8.85 35.54 -0.58
C THR A 283 7.59 35.24 0.24
N VAL A 284 6.55 36.09 0.12
CA VAL A 284 5.20 35.82 0.64
C VAL A 284 4.51 34.70 -0.16
N CYS A 285 5.05 34.30 -1.32
CA CYS A 285 4.61 33.12 -2.07
C CYS A 285 4.57 31.86 -1.18
N GLY A 286 5.52 31.70 -0.24
CA GLY A 286 5.53 30.60 0.73
C GLY A 286 4.27 30.61 1.61
N VAL A 287 3.83 31.77 2.10
CA VAL A 287 2.56 31.88 2.85
C VAL A 287 1.36 31.59 1.95
N VAL A 288 1.37 32.07 0.71
CA VAL A 288 0.28 31.86 -0.24
C VAL A 288 0.13 30.37 -0.58
N ILE A 289 1.23 29.66 -0.82
CA ILE A 289 1.25 28.21 -1.07
C ILE A 289 0.91 27.44 0.22
N GLY A 290 1.56 27.75 1.33
CA GLY A 290 1.43 27.02 2.59
C GLY A 290 0.11 27.23 3.34
N SER A 291 -0.62 28.32 3.09
CA SER A 291 -1.95 28.53 3.67
C SER A 291 -2.92 27.37 3.36
N MET A 292 -2.81 26.77 2.17
CA MET A 292 -3.59 25.59 1.80
C MET A 292 -3.22 24.38 2.67
N ALA A 293 -1.93 24.14 2.92
CA ALA A 293 -1.46 23.05 3.77
C ALA A 293 -1.90 23.24 5.23
N VAL A 294 -1.87 24.48 5.75
CA VAL A 294 -2.33 24.80 7.10
C VAL A 294 -3.81 24.44 7.27
N ALA A 295 -4.67 24.88 6.36
CA ALA A 295 -6.09 24.56 6.41
C ALA A 295 -6.36 23.05 6.26
N GLN A 296 -5.59 22.36 5.41
CA GLN A 296 -5.69 20.92 5.22
C GLN A 296 -5.41 20.13 6.50
N MET A 297 -4.44 20.56 7.31
CA MET A 297 -4.05 19.87 8.56
C MET A 297 -5.23 19.78 9.55
N PHE A 298 -6.11 20.78 9.57
CA PHE A 298 -7.30 20.77 10.42
C PHE A 298 -8.47 20.03 9.75
N SER A 299 -8.67 20.23 8.44
CA SER A 299 -9.81 19.64 7.73
C SER A 299 -9.70 18.12 7.59
N SER A 300 -8.49 17.59 7.44
CA SER A 300 -8.20 16.15 7.31
C SER A 300 -8.75 15.33 8.48
N VAL A 301 -8.64 15.82 9.71
CA VAL A 301 -9.13 15.16 10.94
C VAL A 301 -10.66 15.10 10.91
N TYR A 302 -11.31 16.21 10.54
CA TYR A 302 -12.75 16.30 10.41
C TYR A 302 -13.27 15.39 9.30
N PHE A 303 -12.63 15.40 8.13
CA PHE A 303 -12.97 14.50 7.02
C PHE A 303 -12.73 13.03 7.34
N SER A 304 -11.67 12.71 8.07
CA SER A 304 -11.42 11.35 8.56
C SER A 304 -12.52 10.91 9.54
N ALA A 305 -12.98 11.80 10.41
CA ALA A 305 -14.09 11.52 11.31
C ALA A 305 -15.42 11.34 10.55
N TRP A 306 -15.71 12.20 9.57
CA TRP A 306 -16.94 12.17 8.78
C TRP A 306 -17.01 10.93 7.87
N SER A 307 -15.89 10.54 7.27
CA SER A 307 -15.78 9.33 6.43
C SER A 307 -16.04 8.02 7.16
N ASN A 308 -16.09 8.02 8.50
CA ASN A 308 -16.60 6.85 9.25
C ASN A 308 -18.08 6.55 8.95
N ARG A 309 -18.87 7.55 8.51
CA ARG A 309 -20.33 7.45 8.32
C ARG A 309 -20.78 7.47 6.86
N SER A 310 -20.01 8.07 5.97
CA SER A 310 -20.29 8.19 4.53
C SER A 310 -19.06 8.75 3.84
N TYR A 311 -18.72 8.24 2.67
CA TYR A 311 -17.67 8.77 1.81
C TYR A 311 -18.21 9.84 0.86
N LEU A 312 -19.45 9.71 0.37
CA LEU A 312 -20.02 10.64 -0.61
C LEU A 312 -20.20 12.06 -0.05
N ARG A 313 -20.78 12.19 1.15
CA ARG A 313 -21.08 13.50 1.78
C ARG A 313 -19.83 14.37 1.98
N PRO A 314 -18.73 13.87 2.57
CA PRO A 314 -17.52 14.65 2.68
C PRO A 314 -16.90 15.00 1.32
N LEU A 315 -16.97 14.13 0.32
CA LEU A 315 -16.47 14.44 -1.03
C LEU A 315 -17.26 15.58 -1.70
N LEU A 316 -18.59 15.58 -1.58
CA LEU A 316 -19.45 16.67 -2.09
C LEU A 316 -19.12 18.01 -1.40
N PHE A 317 -19.00 18.01 -0.08
CA PHE A 317 -18.63 19.21 0.68
C PHE A 317 -17.25 19.73 0.28
N SER A 318 -16.27 18.82 0.16
CA SER A 318 -14.93 19.11 -0.35
C SER A 318 -14.98 19.85 -1.69
N SER A 319 -15.67 19.28 -2.68
CA SER A 319 -15.76 19.87 -4.02
C SER A 319 -16.46 21.24 -4.04
N PHE A 320 -17.48 21.43 -3.21
CA PHE A 320 -18.13 22.74 -3.06
C PHE A 320 -17.19 23.79 -2.44
N VAL A 321 -16.48 23.44 -1.38
CA VAL A 321 -15.53 24.35 -0.72
C VAL A 321 -14.37 24.71 -1.66
N LEU A 322 -13.88 23.76 -2.46
CA LEU A 322 -12.85 23.98 -3.48
C LEU A 322 -13.33 24.88 -4.62
N LEU A 323 -14.60 24.76 -5.03
CA LEU A 323 -15.22 25.67 -5.99
C LEU A 323 -15.20 27.12 -5.44
N VAL A 324 -15.68 27.31 -4.21
CA VAL A 324 -15.71 28.63 -3.56
C VAL A 324 -14.30 29.20 -3.38
N GLY A 325 -13.35 28.38 -2.91
CA GLY A 325 -11.96 28.82 -2.68
C GLY A 325 -11.27 29.30 -3.96
N ASN A 326 -11.49 28.61 -5.07
CA ASN A 326 -10.94 29.00 -6.37
C ASN A 326 -11.56 30.28 -6.94
N ILE A 327 -12.86 30.50 -6.74
CA ILE A 327 -13.52 31.76 -7.09
C ILE A 327 -12.92 32.92 -6.28
N LEU A 328 -12.75 32.74 -4.96
CA LEU A 328 -12.14 33.76 -4.10
C LEU A 328 -10.68 34.05 -4.49
N TYR A 329 -9.92 33.01 -4.84
CA TYR A 329 -8.54 33.14 -5.33
C TYR A 329 -8.48 34.01 -6.60
N ALA A 330 -9.38 33.81 -7.55
CA ALA A 330 -9.41 34.59 -8.79
C ALA A 330 -9.88 36.04 -8.55
N LEU A 331 -10.88 36.25 -7.69
CA LEU A 331 -11.41 37.58 -7.38
C LEU A 331 -10.45 38.45 -6.55
N ALA A 332 -9.45 37.85 -5.89
CA ALA A 332 -8.51 38.60 -5.05
C ALA A 332 -7.71 39.65 -5.83
N TYR A 333 -7.44 39.40 -7.13
CA TYR A 333 -6.78 40.34 -8.03
C TYR A 333 -7.63 41.60 -8.25
N ASP A 334 -8.91 41.43 -8.63
CA ASP A 334 -9.81 42.56 -8.89
C ASP A 334 -10.17 43.34 -7.60
N LEU A 335 -10.15 42.67 -6.45
CA LEU A 335 -10.35 43.29 -5.13
C LEU A 335 -9.05 43.89 -4.56
N ASN A 336 -7.91 43.70 -5.22
CA ASN A 336 -6.57 44.11 -4.79
C ASN A 336 -6.29 43.79 -3.31
N SER A 337 -6.59 42.55 -2.89
CA SER A 337 -6.52 42.17 -1.47
C SER A 337 -5.81 40.83 -1.26
N LEU A 338 -4.61 40.91 -0.64
CA LEU A 338 -3.87 39.74 -0.17
C LEU A 338 -4.68 38.89 0.82
N SER A 339 -5.53 39.51 1.64
CA SER A 339 -6.37 38.78 2.59
C SER A 339 -7.40 37.90 1.88
N VAL A 340 -8.03 38.38 0.80
CA VAL A 340 -8.97 37.58 0.01
C VAL A 340 -8.25 36.41 -0.68
N LEU A 341 -7.03 36.65 -1.19
CA LEU A 341 -6.19 35.60 -1.76
C LEU A 341 -5.94 34.48 -0.75
N LEU A 342 -5.50 34.83 0.46
CA LEU A 342 -5.23 33.87 1.53
C LEU A 342 -6.51 33.15 2.00
N ILE A 343 -7.65 33.85 2.09
CA ILE A 343 -8.94 33.21 2.42
C ILE A 343 -9.30 32.20 1.33
N GLY A 344 -9.17 32.55 0.04
CA GLY A 344 -9.42 31.62 -1.06
C GLY A 344 -8.54 30.36 -0.97
N ARG A 345 -7.26 30.52 -0.66
CA ARG A 345 -6.32 29.41 -0.44
C ARG A 345 -6.66 28.56 0.78
N LEU A 346 -7.04 29.18 1.89
CA LEU A 346 -7.51 28.47 3.09
C LEU A 346 -8.75 27.63 2.76
N PHE A 347 -9.71 28.16 2.00
CA PHE A 347 -10.86 27.39 1.52
C PHE A 347 -10.41 26.20 0.65
N CYS A 348 -9.49 26.40 -0.29
CA CYS A 348 -8.93 25.30 -1.07
C CYS A 348 -8.32 24.20 -0.20
N GLY A 349 -7.63 24.54 0.91
CA GLY A 349 -7.11 23.58 1.87
C GLY A 349 -8.18 22.90 2.73
N LEU A 350 -9.21 23.65 3.13
CA LEU A 350 -10.37 23.14 3.86
C LEU A 350 -11.17 22.12 3.03
N GLY A 351 -11.08 22.16 1.70
CA GLY A 351 -11.68 21.18 0.81
C GLY A 351 -10.83 19.93 0.57
N SER A 352 -9.75 19.69 1.34
CA SER A 352 -8.90 18.51 1.10
C SER A 352 -9.54 17.19 1.54
N ALA A 353 -10.07 16.43 0.58
CA ALA A 353 -10.60 15.09 0.83
C ALA A 353 -9.53 13.96 0.80
N ARG A 354 -8.23 14.28 0.81
CA ARG A 354 -7.16 13.25 0.63
C ARG A 354 -7.18 12.15 1.70
N ALA A 355 -7.51 12.49 2.94
CA ALA A 355 -7.69 11.51 4.01
C ALA A 355 -8.84 10.54 3.71
N VAL A 356 -9.93 11.03 3.11
CA VAL A 356 -11.09 10.24 2.67
C VAL A 356 -10.70 9.31 1.53
N ASN A 357 -10.01 9.83 0.50
CA ASN A 357 -9.60 9.05 -0.67
C ASN A 357 -8.69 7.87 -0.28
N ARG A 358 -7.71 8.12 0.60
CA ARG A 358 -6.82 7.07 1.13
C ARG A 358 -7.57 6.04 1.95
N ARG A 359 -8.49 6.50 2.79
CA ARG A 359 -9.33 5.62 3.59
C ARG A 359 -10.24 4.75 2.72
N TYR A 360 -10.85 5.33 1.68
CA TYR A 360 -11.69 4.59 0.75
C TYR A 360 -10.92 3.44 0.09
N ILE A 361 -9.66 3.65 -0.30
CA ILE A 361 -8.79 2.60 -0.85
C ILE A 361 -8.53 1.51 0.20
N SER A 362 -8.25 1.89 1.45
CA SER A 362 -8.02 0.94 2.55
C SER A 362 -9.26 0.11 2.90
N ASP A 363 -10.44 0.73 2.92
CA ASP A 363 -11.66 0.13 3.44
C ASP A 363 -12.43 -0.66 2.35
N CYS A 364 -12.52 -0.11 1.13
CA CYS A 364 -13.43 -0.61 0.10
C CYS A 364 -12.75 -1.47 -0.98
N VAL A 365 -11.43 -1.35 -1.17
CA VAL A 365 -10.72 -2.12 -2.22
C VAL A 365 -10.32 -3.49 -1.67
N PRO A 366 -10.54 -4.61 -2.39
CA PRO A 366 -10.09 -5.93 -1.97
C PRO A 366 -8.57 -6.01 -1.77
N LEU A 367 -8.10 -6.80 -0.78
CA LEU A 367 -6.68 -6.92 -0.42
C LEU A 367 -5.76 -7.23 -1.62
N LYS A 368 -6.24 -8.01 -2.60
CA LYS A 368 -5.50 -8.34 -3.83
C LYS A 368 -5.24 -7.12 -4.72
N LEU A 369 -6.17 -6.16 -4.74
CA LEU A 369 -6.12 -4.96 -5.59
C LEU A 369 -5.65 -3.70 -4.85
N ARG A 370 -5.58 -3.71 -3.50
CA ARG A 370 -5.19 -2.54 -2.69
C ARG A 370 -3.82 -1.97 -3.06
N MET A 371 -2.85 -2.83 -3.36
CA MET A 371 -1.52 -2.40 -3.77
C MET A 371 -1.59 -1.62 -5.09
N GLN A 372 -2.31 -2.14 -6.08
CA GLN A 372 -2.51 -1.50 -7.37
C GLN A 372 -3.30 -0.19 -7.24
N ALA A 373 -4.36 -0.17 -6.42
CA ALA A 373 -5.14 1.04 -6.17
C ALA A 373 -4.33 2.12 -5.44
N SER A 374 -3.47 1.73 -4.50
CA SER A 374 -2.56 2.65 -3.81
C SER A 374 -1.48 3.20 -4.75
N ALA A 375 -0.92 2.36 -5.61
CA ALA A 375 -0.02 2.80 -6.68
C ALA A 375 -0.72 3.76 -7.65
N GLY A 376 -1.96 3.46 -8.04
CA GLY A 376 -2.80 4.34 -8.85
C GLY A 376 -3.04 5.71 -8.20
N PHE A 377 -3.25 5.76 -6.87
CA PHE A 377 -3.38 7.00 -6.11
C PHE A 377 -2.11 7.85 -6.16
N VAL A 378 -0.93 7.23 -6.01
CA VAL A 378 0.37 7.92 -6.10
C VAL A 378 0.57 8.46 -7.51
N THR A 379 0.38 7.63 -8.55
CA THR A 379 0.50 8.05 -9.95
C THR A 379 -0.47 9.16 -10.31
N ALA A 380 -1.74 9.07 -9.88
CA ALA A 380 -2.74 10.11 -10.12
C ALA A 380 -2.38 11.43 -9.41
N SER A 381 -1.79 11.34 -8.20
CA SER A 381 -1.28 12.51 -7.48
C SER A 381 -0.12 13.16 -8.23
N ALA A 382 0.87 12.38 -8.65
CA ALA A 382 2.04 12.85 -9.36
C ALA A 382 1.68 13.46 -10.73
N LEU A 383 0.78 12.82 -11.47
CA LEU A 383 0.25 13.37 -12.71
C LEU A 383 -0.43 14.72 -12.47
N GLY A 384 -1.20 14.85 -11.38
CA GLY A 384 -1.79 16.13 -10.99
C GLY A 384 -0.75 17.20 -10.67
N MET A 385 0.35 16.85 -9.99
CA MET A 385 1.46 17.78 -9.75
C MET A 385 2.13 18.25 -11.03
N ALA A 386 2.28 17.37 -12.03
CA ALA A 386 2.84 17.71 -13.33
C ALA A 386 1.89 18.56 -14.18
N CYS A 387 0.60 18.20 -14.19
CA CYS A 387 -0.43 18.87 -14.98
C CYS A 387 -0.71 20.30 -14.49
N GLY A 388 -0.56 20.59 -13.20
CA GLY A 388 -0.74 21.94 -12.65
C GLY A 388 0.10 22.99 -13.37
N PRO A 389 1.44 22.97 -13.24
CA PRO A 389 2.33 23.89 -13.93
C PRO A 389 2.17 23.86 -15.46
N ALA A 390 1.91 22.68 -16.05
CA ALA A 390 1.67 22.57 -17.49
C ALA A 390 0.45 23.39 -17.95
N LEU A 391 -0.64 23.36 -17.18
CA LEU A 391 -1.84 24.18 -17.45
C LEU A 391 -1.57 25.66 -17.21
N ALA A 392 -0.81 26.01 -16.17
CA ALA A 392 -0.42 27.40 -15.89
C ALA A 392 0.33 28.03 -17.07
N CYS A 393 1.21 27.27 -17.73
CA CYS A 393 1.93 27.71 -18.94
C CYS A 393 0.98 28.06 -20.11
N LEU A 394 -0.20 27.44 -20.19
CA LEU A 394 -1.18 27.72 -21.25
C LEU A 394 -2.00 29.00 -20.97
N PHE A 395 -1.97 29.51 -19.74
CA PHE A 395 -2.81 30.62 -19.29
C PHE A 395 -2.17 32.01 -19.47
N GLN A 396 -1.42 32.19 -20.55
CA GLN A 396 -0.69 33.43 -20.91
C GLN A 396 -1.58 34.52 -21.55
N THR A 397 -2.88 34.51 -21.28
CA THR A 397 -3.82 35.44 -21.93
C THR A 397 -4.23 36.54 -20.97
N HIS A 398 -4.20 37.79 -21.45
CA HIS A 398 -4.67 38.95 -20.69
C HIS A 398 -5.88 39.59 -21.38
N PHE A 399 -7.06 39.48 -20.77
CA PHE A 399 -8.27 40.17 -21.21
C PHE A 399 -9.19 40.49 -20.03
N LYS A 400 -10.07 41.47 -20.21
CA LYS A 400 -11.01 41.90 -19.16
C LYS A 400 -12.44 41.78 -19.66
N VAL A 401 -13.30 41.11 -18.89
CA VAL A 401 -14.73 40.97 -19.18
C VAL A 401 -15.51 41.64 -18.05
N TYR A 402 -16.17 42.76 -18.37
CA TYR A 402 -16.81 43.64 -17.39
C TYR A 402 -15.86 44.07 -16.25
N MET A 403 -16.12 43.63 -15.02
CA MET A 403 -15.32 43.95 -13.84
C MET A 403 -14.33 42.83 -13.46
N ILE A 404 -14.28 41.73 -14.23
CA ILE A 404 -13.45 40.56 -13.94
C ILE A 404 -12.25 40.54 -14.88
N THR A 405 -11.06 40.48 -14.30
CA THR A 405 -9.79 40.37 -15.05
C THR A 405 -9.43 38.89 -15.24
N PHE A 406 -9.04 38.53 -16.46
CA PHE A 406 -8.50 37.22 -16.80
C PHE A 406 -7.06 37.41 -17.26
N ASN A 407 -6.12 36.98 -16.43
CA ASN A 407 -4.68 37.05 -16.64
C ASN A 407 -4.02 35.75 -16.14
N GLU A 408 -2.70 35.66 -16.27
CA GLU A 408 -1.87 34.52 -15.83
C GLU A 408 -2.08 34.12 -14.36
N GLU A 409 -2.38 35.11 -13.50
CA GLU A 409 -2.56 34.92 -12.06
C GLU A 409 -3.98 34.43 -11.69
N THR A 410 -5.02 34.89 -12.42
CA THR A 410 -6.44 34.64 -12.11
C THR A 410 -7.04 33.46 -12.86
N LEU A 411 -6.55 33.16 -14.07
CA LEU A 411 -7.00 32.03 -14.89
C LEU A 411 -6.90 30.67 -14.19
N PRO A 412 -5.83 30.35 -13.45
CA PRO A 412 -5.77 29.15 -12.62
C PRO A 412 -7.02 28.97 -11.74
N GLY A 413 -7.46 30.04 -11.06
CA GLY A 413 -8.64 30.00 -10.19
C GLY A 413 -9.93 29.76 -10.98
N TRP A 414 -10.15 30.47 -12.08
CA TRP A 414 -11.37 30.31 -12.89
C TRP A 414 -11.49 28.92 -13.52
N VAL A 415 -10.40 28.39 -14.08
CA VAL A 415 -10.39 27.07 -14.70
C VAL A 415 -10.59 25.99 -13.65
N MET A 416 -9.94 26.10 -12.48
CA MET A 416 -10.12 25.13 -11.41
C MET A 416 -11.52 25.20 -10.79
N ALA A 417 -12.13 26.38 -10.68
CA ALA A 417 -13.52 26.53 -10.26
C ALA A 417 -14.46 25.75 -11.20
N LEU A 418 -14.31 25.92 -12.52
CA LEU A 418 -15.10 25.17 -13.50
C LEU A 418 -14.85 23.66 -13.40
N ALA A 419 -13.59 23.23 -13.26
CA ALA A 419 -13.24 21.82 -13.13
C ALA A 419 -13.86 21.18 -11.88
N TRP A 420 -13.85 21.87 -10.74
CA TRP A 420 -14.50 21.41 -9.51
C TRP A 420 -16.02 21.37 -9.61
N LEU A 421 -16.64 22.28 -10.37
CA LEU A 421 -18.07 22.23 -10.67
C LEU A 421 -18.42 20.99 -11.50
N ILE A 422 -17.65 20.73 -12.57
CA ILE A 422 -17.84 19.53 -13.41
C ILE A 422 -17.66 18.26 -12.58
N TYR A 423 -16.60 18.21 -11.76
CA TYR A 423 -16.34 17.08 -10.88
C TYR A 423 -17.47 16.89 -9.86
N LEU A 424 -18.00 17.96 -9.26
CA LEU A 424 -19.11 17.91 -8.31
C LEU A 424 -20.35 17.28 -8.96
N LEU A 425 -20.69 17.67 -10.19
CA LEU A 425 -21.80 17.10 -10.95
C LEU A 425 -21.55 15.63 -11.29
N TRP A 426 -20.33 15.29 -11.73
CA TRP A 426 -19.96 13.91 -12.07
C TRP A 426 -20.02 13.00 -10.84
N LEU A 427 -19.49 13.46 -9.70
CA LEU A 427 -19.54 12.77 -8.42
C LEU A 427 -20.98 12.53 -7.98
N TRP A 428 -21.85 13.55 -8.06
CA TRP A 428 -23.24 13.43 -7.66
C TRP A 428 -24.02 12.39 -8.48
N LEU A 429 -23.73 12.29 -9.79
CA LEU A 429 -24.43 11.36 -10.69
C LEU A 429 -23.90 9.93 -10.63
N SER A 430 -22.59 9.75 -10.46
CA SER A 430 -21.93 8.45 -10.68
C SER A 430 -21.42 7.76 -9.42
N PHE A 431 -21.29 8.47 -8.30
CA PHE A 431 -20.74 7.87 -7.08
C PHE A 431 -21.78 7.00 -6.36
N ARG A 432 -21.42 5.74 -6.15
CA ARG A 432 -22.22 4.80 -5.37
C ARG A 432 -21.57 4.57 -4.01
N GLU A 433 -22.34 4.81 -2.94
CA GLU A 433 -21.90 4.57 -1.57
C GLU A 433 -21.76 3.05 -1.33
N PRO A 434 -20.64 2.57 -0.77
CA PRO A 434 -20.48 1.17 -0.42
C PRO A 434 -21.47 0.77 0.70
N PRO A 435 -22.05 -0.44 0.66
CA PRO A 435 -22.98 -0.89 1.69
C PRO A 435 -22.25 -0.99 3.05
N HIS A 436 -22.74 -0.26 4.04
CA HIS A 436 -22.27 -0.40 5.42
C HIS A 436 -22.72 -1.76 5.96
N GLU A 437 -21.78 -2.56 6.47
CA GLU A 437 -22.16 -3.67 7.34
C GLU A 437 -22.95 -3.12 8.51
N PRO A 438 -24.20 -3.56 8.73
CA PRO A 438 -24.91 -3.19 9.94
C PRO A 438 -24.03 -3.68 11.09
N LYS A 439 -23.64 -2.77 11.99
CA LYS A 439 -23.15 -3.18 13.30
C LYS A 439 -24.20 -4.13 13.84
N ASN A 440 -23.91 -5.44 13.83
CA ASN A 440 -24.73 -6.42 14.50
C ASN A 440 -24.84 -5.90 15.92
N LYS A 441 -26.03 -5.39 16.25
CA LYS A 441 -26.51 -5.43 17.62
C LYS A 441 -26.32 -6.90 17.98
N THR A 442 -25.32 -7.20 18.78
CA THR A 442 -25.31 -8.41 19.58
C THR A 442 -26.62 -8.36 20.34
N VAL A 443 -27.63 -9.05 19.78
CA VAL A 443 -28.85 -9.39 20.48
C VAL A 443 -28.36 -10.29 21.60
N PHE A 444 -28.10 -9.68 22.76
CA PHE A 444 -28.06 -10.44 23.99
C PHE A 444 -29.44 -11.09 24.09
N HIS A 445 -29.44 -12.42 24.02
CA HIS A 445 -30.59 -13.22 24.35
C HIS A 445 -30.74 -13.12 25.88
N GLU A 446 -31.42 -12.08 26.36
CA GLU A 446 -31.90 -12.07 27.73
C GLU A 446 -33.09 -13.03 27.84
N PRO A 447 -33.15 -13.87 28.88
CA PRO A 447 -34.31 -14.70 29.14
C PRO A 447 -35.46 -13.80 29.62
N ASN A 448 -36.61 -13.93 28.95
CA ASN A 448 -37.88 -13.26 29.23
C ASN A 448 -38.22 -13.13 30.72
N ALA A 449 -38.59 -11.93 31.18
CA ALA A 449 -39.85 -11.69 31.92
C ALA A 449 -40.07 -10.19 32.23
N ALA A 450 -41.30 -9.74 31.95
CA ALA A 450 -42.01 -8.56 32.46
C ALA A 450 -41.52 -7.15 32.05
N VAL A 451 -42.35 -6.13 31.77
CA VAL A 451 -43.74 -5.92 31.32
C VAL A 451 -43.86 -4.39 31.19
N LEU A 452 -44.44 -3.93 30.08
CA LEU A 452 -45.12 -2.63 29.80
C LEU A 452 -44.39 -1.25 29.95
N VAL A 453 -44.44 -0.51 28.83
CA VAL A 453 -44.89 0.92 28.68
C VAL A 453 -43.90 2.00 29.18
N ASN A 454 -43.51 3.05 28.44
CA ASN A 454 -44.22 3.90 27.48
C ASN A 454 -43.25 4.66 26.55
N ASP A 455 -43.83 5.17 25.47
CA ASP A 455 -43.31 6.15 24.51
C ASP A 455 -42.94 7.53 25.10
N ALA A 456 -42.13 8.26 24.31
CA ALA A 456 -42.13 9.72 24.09
C ALA A 456 -40.97 10.62 24.62
N VAL A 457 -40.18 11.11 23.64
CA VAL A 457 -39.94 12.54 23.29
C VAL A 457 -39.00 13.43 24.16
N GLU A 458 -38.15 14.16 23.41
CA GLU A 458 -37.51 15.48 23.63
C GLU A 458 -36.19 15.69 24.41
N TYR A 459 -35.19 16.17 23.63
CA TYR A 459 -34.40 17.41 23.78
C TYR A 459 -34.01 17.96 25.17
N GLY A 460 -32.72 18.33 25.30
CA GLY A 460 -32.24 19.35 26.24
C GLY A 460 -30.99 18.91 27.01
N SER A 461 -29.80 19.35 26.58
CA SER A 461 -29.00 20.39 27.27
C SER A 461 -28.29 19.92 28.55
N THR A 462 -26.96 19.94 28.45
CA THR A 462 -25.99 20.34 29.48
C THR A 462 -26.56 20.77 30.85
N GLN A 463 -26.01 20.21 31.95
CA GLN A 463 -25.08 20.89 32.86
C GLN A 463 -25.01 20.23 34.26
N GLN A 464 -23.77 19.91 34.66
CA GLN A 464 -23.17 20.01 36.00
C GLN A 464 -23.73 19.31 37.27
N LEU A 465 -22.80 18.56 37.86
CA LEU A 465 -22.31 18.63 39.25
C LEU A 465 -23.20 18.22 40.42
N LEU A 466 -22.62 17.25 41.15
CA LEU A 466 -22.62 17.07 42.61
C LEU A 466 -23.88 16.52 43.26
N LEU A 467 -23.78 15.27 43.72
CA LEU A 467 -24.13 14.97 45.11
C LEU A 467 -23.22 13.88 45.68
N ASN A 468 -22.33 14.30 46.59
CA ASN A 468 -21.63 13.45 47.53
C ASN A 468 -22.58 13.05 48.68
N SER A 469 -22.14 12.07 49.48
CA SER A 469 -22.58 11.69 50.84
C SER A 469 -23.63 10.57 50.91
N ARG A 470 -23.58 9.60 51.84
CA ARG A 470 -22.69 9.25 52.97
C ARG A 470 -23.18 7.89 53.55
N VAL A 471 -22.45 7.39 54.56
CA VAL A 471 -22.80 6.43 55.64
C VAL A 471 -22.19 5.02 55.44
N ASN A 472 -21.00 4.70 55.94
CA ASN A 472 -20.50 4.41 57.32
C ASN A 472 -21.03 3.12 57.98
N SER A 473 -20.10 2.21 58.36
CA SER A 473 -19.89 1.49 59.66
C SER A 473 -18.95 0.27 59.40
N GLN A 474 -17.66 0.24 59.78
CA GLN A 474 -17.04 -0.25 61.05
C GLN A 474 -17.52 -1.67 61.47
N GLU A 475 -16.73 -2.71 61.79
CA GLU A 475 -15.37 -2.92 62.35
C GLU A 475 -14.89 -4.40 62.11
N GLY A 476 -13.56 -4.66 62.16
CA GLY A 476 -13.01 -5.93 62.72
C GLY A 476 -11.93 -6.65 61.90
N CYS A 477 -10.77 -6.86 62.53
CA CYS A 477 -9.47 -7.38 62.03
C CYS A 477 -9.44 -8.88 61.64
N GLU A 478 -8.60 -9.24 60.66
CA GLU A 478 -7.31 -9.98 60.83
C GLU A 478 -6.73 -10.38 59.46
N ASP A 479 -5.40 -10.36 59.38
CA ASP A 479 -4.56 -10.50 58.18
C ASP A 479 -4.59 -11.91 57.57
N GLU A 480 -4.96 -12.03 56.30
CA GLU A 480 -4.42 -13.08 55.40
C GLU A 480 -4.11 -12.46 54.02
N VAL A 481 -2.86 -12.64 53.60
CA VAL A 481 -2.35 -12.23 52.29
C VAL A 481 -3.04 -13.07 51.21
N GLN A 482 -4.00 -12.48 50.51
CA GLN A 482 -4.63 -13.08 49.34
C GLN A 482 -4.35 -12.20 48.12
N GLU A 483 -3.43 -12.65 47.27
CA GLU A 483 -3.36 -12.21 45.86
C GLU A 483 -4.71 -12.55 45.21
N CYS A 484 -5.52 -11.53 44.96
CA CYS A 484 -6.74 -11.66 44.16
C CYS A 484 -6.48 -11.14 42.74
N ASP A 485 -6.52 -12.08 41.81
CA ASP A 485 -6.82 -11.99 40.38
C ASP A 485 -7.18 -10.59 39.84
N ASP A 486 -6.17 -9.93 39.25
CA ASP A 486 -6.31 -8.73 38.41
C ASP A 486 -6.46 -9.09 36.91
N ASP A 487 -6.91 -10.31 36.59
CA ASP A 487 -6.93 -10.82 35.21
C ASP A 487 -8.27 -10.64 34.47
N GLU A 488 -9.32 -10.08 35.10
CA GLU A 488 -10.62 -9.90 34.42
C GLU A 488 -10.88 -8.49 33.84
N GLU A 489 -10.11 -7.44 34.18
CA GLU A 489 -10.31 -6.11 33.58
C GLU A 489 -9.61 -5.92 32.20
N HIS A 490 -8.67 -6.79 31.81
CA HIS A 490 -7.93 -6.63 30.55
C HIS A 490 -8.57 -7.25 29.30
N SER A 491 -9.75 -7.88 29.43
CA SER A 491 -10.46 -8.49 28.29
C SER A 491 -11.33 -7.49 27.52
N HIS A 492 -11.83 -6.43 28.18
CA HIS A 492 -12.80 -5.48 27.59
C HIS A 492 -12.18 -4.26 26.88
N GLU A 493 -10.88 -4.01 26.99
CA GLU A 493 -10.21 -2.91 26.28
C GLU A 493 -9.85 -3.24 24.81
N LYS A 494 -9.95 -4.50 24.37
CA LYS A 494 -9.33 -4.93 23.11
C LYS A 494 -10.01 -4.41 21.82
N HIS A 495 -11.20 -3.83 21.90
CA HIS A 495 -12.05 -3.50 20.73
C HIS A 495 -12.48 -2.03 20.57
N LYS A 496 -11.98 -1.07 21.37
CA LYS A 496 -12.38 0.34 21.21
C LYS A 496 -11.58 1.05 20.10
N PRO A 497 -12.24 1.82 19.20
CA PRO A 497 -11.55 2.65 18.22
C PRO A 497 -10.69 3.71 18.92
N VAL A 498 -9.56 4.05 18.31
CA VAL A 498 -8.62 5.02 18.88
C VAL A 498 -9.21 6.43 18.73
N ASN A 499 -9.57 7.05 19.86
CA ASN A 499 -10.25 8.35 19.90
C ASN A 499 -9.30 9.53 20.15
N SER A 500 -8.00 9.31 20.33
CA SER A 500 -7.02 10.37 20.62
C SER A 500 -5.66 10.15 19.95
N ILE A 501 -5.00 11.25 19.57
CA ILE A 501 -3.65 11.29 18.97
C ILE A 501 -2.63 10.63 19.90
N LEU A 502 -2.71 10.86 21.21
CA LEU A 502 -1.74 10.32 22.17
C LEU A 502 -1.84 8.79 22.26
N SER A 503 -3.05 8.25 22.27
CA SER A 503 -3.28 6.80 22.21
C SER A 503 -2.81 6.22 20.87
N ALA A 504 -3.06 6.91 19.75
CA ALA A 504 -2.59 6.49 18.43
C ALA A 504 -1.06 6.42 18.37
N TYR A 505 -0.37 7.46 18.86
CA TYR A 505 1.10 7.53 18.86
C TYR A 505 1.76 6.48 19.77
N ARG A 506 1.13 6.13 20.90
CA ARG A 506 1.60 5.03 21.78
C ARG A 506 1.47 3.66 21.13
N LEU A 507 0.51 3.47 20.24
CA LEU A 507 0.31 2.24 19.47
C LEU A 507 1.27 2.10 18.28
N LEU A 508 1.95 3.18 17.86
CA LEU A 508 2.91 3.13 16.76
C LEU A 508 4.19 2.42 17.18
N THR A 509 4.54 1.37 16.46
CA THR A 509 5.85 0.72 16.60
C THR A 509 6.97 1.69 16.19
N PRO A 510 8.21 1.50 16.70
CA PRO A 510 9.35 2.32 16.29
C PRO A 510 9.53 2.38 14.77
N SER A 511 9.31 1.27 14.07
CA SER A 511 9.36 1.20 12.61
C SER A 511 8.34 2.13 11.93
N VAL A 512 7.09 2.18 12.40
CA VAL A 512 6.09 3.11 11.84
C VAL A 512 6.45 4.57 12.11
N LYS A 513 7.02 4.88 13.28
CA LYS A 513 7.47 6.25 13.58
C LYS A 513 8.58 6.69 12.63
N VAL A 514 9.53 5.81 12.32
CA VAL A 514 10.58 6.09 11.33
C VAL A 514 9.97 6.26 9.94
N GLN A 515 9.04 5.40 9.51
CA GLN A 515 8.36 5.58 8.22
C GLN A 515 7.62 6.91 8.10
N LEU A 516 6.94 7.36 9.16
CA LEU A 516 6.32 8.69 9.20
C LEU A 516 7.35 9.83 9.15
N LEU A 517 8.51 9.66 9.79
CA LEU A 517 9.62 10.63 9.72
C LEU A 517 10.20 10.71 8.30
N ILE A 518 10.40 9.57 7.63
CA ILE A 518 10.85 9.50 6.23
C ILE A 518 9.82 10.18 5.32
N TYR A 519 8.53 9.96 5.58
CA TYR A 519 7.45 10.59 4.82
C TYR A 519 7.42 12.10 5.03
N PHE A 520 7.66 12.55 6.25
CA PHE A 520 7.84 13.96 6.57
C PHE A 520 9.03 14.54 5.81
N MET A 521 10.20 13.88 5.87
CA MET A 521 11.43 14.32 5.24
C MET A 521 11.28 14.47 3.72
N LEU A 522 10.73 13.46 3.04
CA LEU A 522 10.57 13.52 1.58
C LEU A 522 9.59 14.62 1.17
N LYS A 523 8.50 14.84 1.94
CA LYS A 523 7.54 15.89 1.63
C LYS A 523 8.09 17.27 1.91
N TYR A 524 8.89 17.43 2.95
CA TYR A 524 9.60 18.66 3.23
C TYR A 524 10.55 19.03 2.08
N ALA A 525 11.41 18.09 1.67
CA ALA A 525 12.38 18.31 0.60
C ALA A 525 11.72 18.61 -0.76
N MET A 526 10.66 17.88 -1.10
CA MET A 526 9.87 18.16 -2.31
C MET A 526 9.22 19.54 -2.26
N GLU A 527 8.63 19.93 -1.13
CA GLU A 527 7.91 21.20 -1.04
C GLU A 527 8.88 22.38 -1.14
N ILE A 528 10.04 22.33 -0.47
CA ILE A 528 11.10 23.34 -0.66
C ILE A 528 11.47 23.46 -2.14
N LEU A 529 11.75 22.33 -2.81
CA LEU A 529 12.14 22.34 -4.21
C LEU A 529 11.07 22.95 -5.13
N LEU A 530 9.80 22.61 -4.92
CA LEU A 530 8.71 23.05 -5.78
C LEU A 530 8.29 24.49 -5.49
N ALA A 531 8.05 24.84 -4.22
CA ALA A 531 7.54 26.14 -3.83
C ALA A 531 8.58 27.26 -3.95
N GLU A 532 9.87 26.97 -3.74
CA GLU A 532 10.95 27.96 -3.89
C GLU A 532 11.37 28.14 -5.36
N SER A 533 10.95 27.24 -6.26
CA SER A 533 11.45 27.20 -7.65
C SER A 533 11.22 28.49 -8.42
N SER A 534 10.07 29.16 -8.26
CA SER A 534 9.79 30.41 -8.98
C SER A 534 10.72 31.53 -8.52
N VAL A 535 10.86 31.72 -7.20
CA VAL A 535 11.71 32.75 -6.61
C VAL A 535 13.19 32.54 -6.93
N VAL A 536 13.71 31.31 -6.77
CA VAL A 536 15.13 31.00 -7.02
C VAL A 536 15.49 31.18 -8.49
N THR A 537 14.66 30.69 -9.39
CA THR A 537 14.96 30.74 -10.83
C THR A 537 14.76 32.14 -11.41
N ALA A 538 13.81 32.92 -10.89
CA ALA A 538 13.69 34.34 -11.19
C ALA A 538 14.93 35.13 -10.73
N HIS A 539 15.41 34.90 -9.50
CA HIS A 539 16.55 35.62 -8.95
C HIS A 539 17.91 35.25 -9.58
N TYR A 540 18.23 33.96 -9.68
CA TYR A 540 19.56 33.51 -10.15
C TYR A 540 19.67 33.38 -11.65
N PHE A 541 18.57 33.10 -12.36
CA PHE A 541 18.59 32.78 -13.80
C PHE A 541 17.71 33.70 -14.65
N ILE A 542 16.95 34.62 -14.04
CA ILE A 542 16.03 35.54 -14.72
C ILE A 542 15.03 34.75 -15.58
N TRP A 543 14.53 33.64 -15.03
CA TRP A 543 13.52 32.83 -15.70
C TRP A 543 12.16 33.53 -15.70
N SER A 544 11.47 33.44 -16.83
CA SER A 544 10.07 33.83 -16.93
C SER A 544 9.16 32.78 -16.27
N THR A 545 7.96 33.17 -15.86
CA THR A 545 6.88 32.32 -15.35
C THR A 545 6.66 31.08 -16.25
N ASN A 546 6.73 31.25 -17.58
CA ASN A 546 6.66 30.16 -18.55
C ASN A 546 7.81 29.15 -18.42
N SER A 547 9.04 29.65 -18.28
CA SER A 547 10.22 28.79 -18.14
C SER A 547 10.13 27.96 -16.86
N VAL A 548 9.65 28.56 -15.76
CA VAL A 548 9.39 27.87 -14.49
C VAL A 548 8.30 26.82 -14.66
N ALA A 549 7.19 27.18 -15.30
CA ALA A 549 6.07 26.28 -15.55
C ALA A 549 6.47 25.05 -16.39
N ILE A 550 7.24 25.25 -17.46
CA ILE A 550 7.79 24.18 -18.30
C ILE A 550 8.75 23.30 -17.50
N PHE A 551 9.65 23.90 -16.71
CA PHE A 551 10.58 23.16 -15.86
C PHE A 551 9.83 22.24 -14.87
N LEU A 552 8.85 22.77 -14.14
CA LEU A 552 8.06 22.00 -13.19
C LEU A 552 7.19 20.92 -13.86
N ALA A 553 6.62 21.22 -15.04
CA ALA A 553 5.86 20.24 -15.81
C ALA A 553 6.76 19.07 -16.27
N CYS A 554 7.94 19.36 -16.81
CA CYS A 554 8.94 18.36 -17.18
C CYS A 554 9.38 17.54 -15.96
N LEU A 555 9.65 18.19 -14.84
CA LEU A 555 10.03 17.55 -13.58
C LEU A 555 8.93 16.57 -13.13
N GLY A 556 7.67 16.99 -13.10
CA GLY A 556 6.53 16.13 -12.74
C GLY A 556 6.27 14.99 -13.72
N LEU A 557 6.51 15.18 -15.03
CA LEU A 557 6.36 14.11 -16.02
C LEU A 557 7.38 12.98 -15.84
N THR A 558 8.53 13.24 -15.21
CA THR A 558 9.53 12.20 -14.93
C THR A 558 9.01 11.08 -14.02
N VAL A 559 7.94 11.33 -13.24
CA VAL A 559 7.38 10.33 -12.32
C VAL A 559 6.83 9.10 -13.04
N LEU A 560 6.24 9.28 -14.24
CA LEU A 560 5.65 8.18 -15.00
C LEU A 560 6.68 7.11 -15.40
N PRO A 561 7.77 7.44 -16.13
CA PRO A 561 8.78 6.44 -16.50
C PRO A 561 9.49 5.87 -15.27
N VAL A 562 9.73 6.69 -14.23
CA VAL A 562 10.38 6.24 -12.99
C VAL A 562 9.53 5.18 -12.28
N ASN A 563 8.23 5.41 -12.12
CA ASN A 563 7.34 4.44 -11.46
C ASN A 563 7.26 3.11 -12.23
N ILE A 564 7.29 3.15 -13.57
CA ILE A 564 7.34 1.94 -14.40
C ILE A 564 8.65 1.16 -14.15
N VAL A 565 9.79 1.84 -14.15
CA VAL A 565 11.11 1.22 -13.92
C VAL A 565 11.19 0.63 -12.52
N VAL A 566 10.73 1.36 -11.50
CA VAL A 566 10.75 0.90 -10.12
C VAL A 566 9.84 -0.31 -9.93
N GLY A 567 8.61 -0.25 -10.45
CA GLY A 567 7.62 -1.30 -10.32
C GLY A 567 8.00 -2.59 -11.04
N ASN A 568 8.52 -2.51 -12.27
CA ASN A 568 8.79 -3.68 -13.10
C ASN A 568 10.20 -4.26 -12.89
N TYR A 569 11.20 -3.42 -12.64
CA TYR A 569 12.60 -3.86 -12.62
C TYR A 569 13.16 -3.88 -11.21
N ILE A 570 13.09 -2.77 -10.48
CA ILE A 570 13.75 -2.62 -9.19
C ILE A 570 13.06 -3.46 -8.12
N SER A 571 11.72 -3.46 -8.06
CA SER A 571 10.96 -4.21 -7.06
C SER A 571 11.08 -5.74 -7.21
N ASN A 572 11.50 -6.23 -8.38
CA ASN A 572 11.71 -7.66 -8.62
C ASN A 572 13.13 -8.12 -8.24
N ILE A 573 14.11 -7.20 -8.24
CA ILE A 573 15.52 -7.50 -8.00
C ILE A 573 15.90 -7.20 -6.54
N PHE A 574 15.39 -6.10 -5.98
CA PHE A 574 15.79 -5.58 -4.67
C PHE A 574 14.65 -5.65 -3.65
N GLU A 575 15.02 -5.82 -2.38
CA GLU A 575 14.06 -5.75 -1.28
C GLU A 575 13.62 -4.30 -1.04
N GLU A 576 12.36 -4.06 -0.69
CA GLU A 576 11.80 -2.71 -0.46
C GLU A 576 12.64 -1.86 0.51
N ARG A 577 13.21 -2.46 1.58
CA ARG A 577 14.07 -1.75 2.54
C ARG A 577 15.39 -1.25 1.95
N GLN A 578 15.94 -1.95 0.97
CA GLN A 578 17.17 -1.54 0.27
C GLN A 578 16.88 -0.36 -0.65
N VAL A 579 15.75 -0.43 -1.37
CA VAL A 579 15.28 0.66 -2.25
C VAL A 579 14.96 1.91 -1.43
N LEU A 580 14.36 1.75 -0.25
CA LEU A 580 14.11 2.84 0.68
C LEU A 580 15.40 3.55 1.11
N LEU A 581 16.40 2.81 1.62
CA LEU A 581 17.65 3.41 2.06
C LEU A 581 18.43 4.05 0.90
N ALA A 582 18.46 3.38 -0.27
CA ALA A 582 19.12 3.91 -1.46
C ALA A 582 18.48 5.22 -1.93
N SER A 583 17.14 5.30 -1.94
CA SER A 583 16.43 6.52 -2.34
C SER A 583 16.60 7.66 -1.33
N GLU A 584 16.65 7.40 -0.02
CA GLU A 584 17.01 8.41 0.99
C GLU A 584 18.41 9.00 0.75
N ILE A 585 19.40 8.15 0.49
CA ILE A 585 20.77 8.59 0.19
C ILE A 585 20.79 9.45 -1.09
N MET A 586 20.06 9.04 -2.13
CA MET A 586 19.96 9.81 -3.36
C MET A 586 19.26 11.16 -3.17
N VAL A 587 18.22 11.25 -2.32
CA VAL A 587 17.62 12.53 -1.90
C VAL A 587 18.67 13.41 -1.20
N CYS A 588 19.46 12.85 -0.28
CA CYS A 588 20.54 13.58 0.39
C CYS A 588 21.58 14.10 -0.60
N ILE A 589 21.98 13.29 -1.59
CA ILE A 589 22.90 13.71 -2.65
C ILE A 589 22.30 14.84 -3.48
N GLY A 590 21.02 14.74 -3.86
CA GLY A 590 20.31 15.79 -4.58
C GLY A 590 20.31 17.12 -3.82
N ILE A 591 20.01 17.10 -2.53
CA ILE A 591 20.06 18.28 -1.64
C ILE A 591 21.48 18.87 -1.59
N LEU A 592 22.51 18.03 -1.41
CA LEU A 592 23.91 18.47 -1.37
C LEU A 592 24.37 19.13 -2.67
N LEU A 593 23.96 18.59 -3.82
CA LEU A 593 24.27 19.16 -5.14
C LEU A 593 23.57 20.50 -5.38
N SER A 594 22.45 20.76 -4.69
CA SER A 594 21.65 21.97 -4.86
C SER A 594 22.30 23.20 -4.23
N PHE A 595 23.13 23.04 -3.20
CA PHE A 595 23.79 24.15 -2.52
C PHE A 595 24.61 25.02 -3.48
N HIS A 596 24.51 26.33 -3.31
CA HIS A 596 25.34 27.29 -4.01
C HIS A 596 26.73 27.34 -3.35
N ILE A 597 27.58 26.36 -3.68
CA ILE A 597 28.98 26.26 -3.23
C ILE A 597 29.94 26.74 -4.33
N PHE A 598 29.64 26.41 -5.59
CA PHE A 598 30.45 26.78 -6.75
C PHE A 598 29.95 28.10 -7.36
N ILE A 599 30.87 29.02 -7.67
CA ILE A 599 30.57 30.31 -8.31
C ILE A 599 31.08 30.26 -9.75
N PRO A 600 30.23 30.52 -10.77
CA PRO A 600 28.81 30.92 -10.69
C PRO A 600 27.84 29.75 -10.46
N TYR A 601 26.69 30.02 -9.82
CA TYR A 601 25.59 29.06 -9.74
C TYR A 601 25.03 28.83 -11.15
N SER A 602 24.93 27.58 -11.58
CA SER A 602 24.61 27.25 -12.97
C SER A 602 23.25 26.59 -13.11
N VAL A 603 22.56 26.85 -14.22
CA VAL A 603 21.29 26.20 -14.57
C VAL A 603 21.42 24.66 -14.56
N PRO A 604 22.48 24.04 -15.13
CA PRO A 604 22.65 22.59 -15.07
C PRO A 604 22.77 22.05 -13.64
N GLN A 605 23.45 22.77 -12.74
CA GLN A 605 23.54 22.37 -11.33
C GLN A 605 22.16 22.35 -10.68
N TYR A 606 21.37 23.41 -10.85
CA TYR A 606 20.01 23.50 -10.31
C TYR A 606 19.10 22.41 -10.89
N VAL A 607 19.05 22.27 -12.21
CA VAL A 607 18.16 21.30 -12.89
C VAL A 607 18.54 19.85 -12.54
N CYS A 608 19.84 19.50 -12.55
CA CYS A 608 20.28 18.15 -12.20
C CYS A 608 20.03 17.83 -10.71
N SER A 609 20.31 18.77 -9.80
CA SER A 609 20.05 18.56 -8.37
C SER A 609 18.55 18.44 -8.07
N ALA A 610 17.73 19.26 -8.72
CA ALA A 610 16.26 19.19 -8.65
C ALA A 610 15.74 17.84 -9.14
N LEU A 611 16.21 17.38 -10.31
CA LEU A 611 15.80 16.10 -10.89
C LEU A 611 16.18 14.92 -9.99
N VAL A 612 17.41 14.90 -9.48
CA VAL A 612 17.85 13.85 -8.55
C VAL A 612 17.02 13.85 -7.27
N THR A 613 16.79 15.02 -6.67
CA THR A 613 16.01 15.17 -5.43
C THR A 613 14.57 14.71 -5.63
N PHE A 614 13.91 15.22 -6.68
CA PHE A 614 12.50 14.96 -6.97
C PHE A 614 12.25 13.49 -7.31
N VAL A 615 13.01 12.94 -8.27
CA VAL A 615 12.87 11.54 -8.70
C VAL A 615 13.11 10.60 -7.53
N SER A 616 14.17 10.82 -6.74
CA SER A 616 14.49 9.96 -5.60
C SER A 616 13.42 10.04 -4.52
N ALA A 617 12.87 11.22 -4.26
CA ALA A 617 11.81 11.41 -3.29
C ALA A 617 10.48 10.74 -3.73
N GLU A 618 10.17 10.72 -5.02
CA GLU A 618 8.98 10.02 -5.58
C GLU A 618 9.11 8.50 -5.43
N VAL A 619 10.29 7.95 -5.75
CA VAL A 619 10.58 6.53 -5.50
C VAL A 619 10.45 6.20 -4.01
N LEU A 620 11.02 7.05 -3.16
CA LEU A 620 10.96 6.91 -1.71
C LEU A 620 9.52 6.95 -1.19
N GLU A 621 8.66 7.83 -1.72
CA GLU A 621 7.23 7.88 -1.36
C GLU A 621 6.52 6.57 -1.69
N GLY A 622 6.72 6.03 -2.90
CA GLY A 622 6.11 4.76 -3.31
C GLY A 622 6.51 3.59 -2.40
N VAL A 623 7.79 3.48 -2.09
CA VAL A 623 8.33 2.41 -1.24
C VAL A 623 7.93 2.57 0.22
N ASN A 624 8.00 3.79 0.76
CA ASN A 624 7.57 4.11 2.13
C ASN A 624 6.08 3.77 2.30
N LEU A 625 5.21 4.17 1.37
CA LEU A 625 3.78 3.87 1.46
C LEU A 625 3.50 2.37 1.41
N SER A 626 4.22 1.61 0.57
CA SER A 626 4.13 0.14 0.54
C SER A 626 4.50 -0.46 1.90
N LEU A 627 5.64 -0.08 2.47
CA LEU A 627 6.12 -0.58 3.77
C LEU A 627 5.19 -0.15 4.91
N LEU A 628 4.76 1.11 4.93
CA LEU A 628 3.82 1.63 5.91
C LEU A 628 2.53 0.81 5.92
N SER A 629 1.98 0.48 4.74
CA SER A 629 0.76 -0.35 4.64
C SER A 629 0.91 -1.76 5.21
N ARG A 630 2.14 -2.30 5.26
CA ARG A 630 2.44 -3.64 5.79
C ARG A 630 2.70 -3.61 7.30
N VAL A 631 3.32 -2.55 7.80
CA VAL A 631 3.73 -2.43 9.21
C VAL A 631 2.63 -1.75 10.08
N MET A 632 1.66 -1.06 9.45
CA MET A 632 0.59 -0.38 10.17
C MET A 632 -0.26 -1.37 11.00
N PRO A 633 -0.46 -1.14 12.32
CA PRO A 633 -1.32 -1.99 13.12
C PRO A 633 -2.77 -1.98 12.61
N SER A 634 -3.44 -3.13 12.61
CA SER A 634 -4.87 -3.25 12.24
C SER A 634 -5.80 -2.43 13.15
N ARG A 635 -5.36 -2.10 14.38
CA ARG A 635 -6.08 -1.15 15.25
C ARG A 635 -6.15 0.27 14.70
N LEU A 636 -5.18 0.64 13.86
CA LEU A 636 -5.15 1.91 13.12
C LEU A 636 -5.75 1.79 11.71
N SER A 637 -6.36 0.66 11.33
CA SER A 637 -7.21 0.63 10.13
C SER A 637 -8.64 1.08 10.43
N ARG A 638 -9.08 1.04 11.70
CA ARG A 638 -10.44 1.41 12.13
C ARG A 638 -10.44 2.67 13.00
N GLY A 639 -11.28 3.65 12.66
CA GLY A 639 -11.50 4.88 13.44
C GLY A 639 -10.98 6.17 12.76
N THR A 640 -11.04 7.27 13.50
CA THR A 640 -10.66 8.62 13.01
C THR A 640 -9.15 8.74 12.80
N TYR A 641 -8.34 8.24 13.73
CA TYR A 641 -6.88 8.26 13.65
C TYR A 641 -6.33 7.02 12.95
N ASN A 642 -6.82 6.78 11.74
CA ASN A 642 -6.36 5.67 10.92
C ASN A 642 -5.01 5.98 10.23
N GLY A 643 -4.41 4.97 9.61
CA GLY A 643 -3.14 5.12 8.91
C GLY A 643 -3.14 6.07 7.72
N GLY A 644 -4.29 6.19 7.03
CA GLY A 644 -4.49 7.18 5.98
C GLY A 644 -4.38 8.61 6.52
N LEU A 645 -5.00 8.89 7.68
CA LEU A 645 -4.90 10.19 8.35
C LEU A 645 -3.46 10.46 8.79
N LEU A 646 -2.80 9.52 9.47
CA LEU A 646 -1.44 9.74 9.97
C LEU A 646 -0.42 10.04 8.87
N SER A 647 -0.47 9.31 7.75
CA SER A 647 0.40 9.62 6.61
C SER A 647 0.04 10.96 5.96
N THR A 648 -1.25 11.30 5.87
CA THR A 648 -1.69 12.59 5.35
C THR A 648 -1.19 13.73 6.25
N GLU A 649 -1.35 13.62 7.57
CA GLU A 649 -0.91 14.60 8.55
C GLU A 649 0.60 14.79 8.55
N ALA A 650 1.38 13.71 8.52
CA ALA A 650 2.84 13.80 8.46
C ALA A 650 3.31 14.56 7.21
N GLY A 651 2.70 14.28 6.06
CA GLY A 651 3.02 14.98 4.81
C GLY A 651 2.55 16.44 4.80
N THR A 652 1.35 16.73 5.30
CA THR A 652 0.82 18.09 5.38
C THR A 652 1.60 18.96 6.34
N LEU A 653 1.98 18.43 7.51
CA LEU A 653 2.82 19.12 8.48
C LEU A 653 4.19 19.46 7.87
N ALA A 654 4.78 18.55 7.10
CA ALA A 654 6.03 18.80 6.40
C ALA A 654 5.95 19.99 5.45
N ARG A 655 4.86 20.10 4.69
CA ARG A 655 4.61 21.23 3.77
C ARG A 655 4.47 22.54 4.52
N VAL A 656 3.64 22.57 5.56
CA VAL A 656 3.45 23.78 6.39
C VAL A 656 4.79 24.30 6.92
N ILE A 657 5.65 23.40 7.42
CA ILE A 657 6.96 23.80 7.93
C ILE A 657 7.88 24.23 6.78
N ALA A 658 7.88 23.55 5.64
CA ALA A 658 8.68 23.93 4.47
C ALA A 658 8.31 25.33 3.95
N ASP A 659 7.03 25.58 3.72
CA ASP A 659 6.49 26.86 3.25
C ASP A 659 6.79 27.99 4.24
N GLY A 660 6.65 27.71 5.54
CA GLY A 660 7.05 28.62 6.62
C GLY A 660 8.55 28.93 6.60
N THR A 661 9.40 27.91 6.35
CA THR A 661 10.85 28.09 6.21
C THR A 661 11.19 28.99 5.02
N ILE A 662 10.51 28.86 3.88
CA ILE A 662 10.74 29.72 2.70
C ILE A 662 10.47 31.19 3.05
N THR A 663 9.30 31.48 3.60
CA THR A 663 8.96 32.87 3.97
C THR A 663 9.88 33.42 5.05
N LEU A 664 10.22 32.62 6.07
CA LEU A 664 11.14 33.06 7.13
C LEU A 664 12.55 33.32 6.59
N SER A 665 13.03 32.47 5.68
CA SER A 665 14.34 32.63 5.03
C SER A 665 14.38 33.85 4.13
N GLY A 666 13.24 34.24 3.56
CA GLY A 666 13.09 35.48 2.78
C GLY A 666 13.48 36.76 3.54
N TYR A 667 13.30 36.79 4.87
CA TYR A 667 13.74 37.93 5.70
C TYR A 667 15.26 38.07 5.80
N LEU A 668 16.03 37.02 5.49
CA LEU A 668 17.50 37.04 5.46
C LEU A 668 18.06 37.48 4.10
N GLY A 669 17.18 37.79 3.14
CA GLY A 669 17.52 38.27 1.79
C GLY A 669 17.52 37.16 0.74
N GLU A 670 17.07 37.49 -0.48
CA GLU A 670 16.92 36.55 -1.60
C GLU A 670 18.24 35.86 -1.98
N ASN A 671 19.37 36.56 -1.92
CA ASN A 671 20.69 36.02 -2.27
C ASN A 671 21.14 34.86 -1.38
N ARG A 672 20.54 34.68 -0.19
CA ARG A 672 20.85 33.59 0.74
C ARG A 672 19.72 32.58 0.86
N LEU A 673 18.58 32.82 0.20
CA LEU A 673 17.35 32.03 0.33
C LEU A 673 17.65 30.54 0.12
N LEU A 674 18.22 30.20 -1.04
CA LEU A 674 18.54 28.83 -1.44
C LEU A 674 19.37 28.08 -0.40
N ASN A 675 20.48 28.65 0.06
CA ASN A 675 21.36 27.96 1.01
C ASN A 675 20.71 27.85 2.40
N VAL A 676 19.91 28.84 2.81
CA VAL A 676 19.25 28.83 4.12
C VAL A 676 18.12 27.80 4.16
N THR A 677 17.32 27.67 3.10
CA THR A 677 16.21 26.70 3.02
C THR A 677 16.72 25.26 2.92
N LEU A 678 17.86 25.04 2.26
CA LEU A 678 18.49 23.72 2.11
C LEU A 678 19.12 23.17 3.40
N VAL A 679 19.56 24.01 4.34
CA VAL A 679 20.18 23.55 5.61
C VAL A 679 19.23 22.70 6.45
N PRO A 680 17.99 23.14 6.76
CA PRO A 680 17.00 22.30 7.41
C PRO A 680 16.69 21.02 6.63
N SER A 681 16.57 21.10 5.29
CA SER A 681 16.34 19.92 4.43
C SER A 681 17.42 18.87 4.62
N LEU A 682 18.69 19.30 4.62
CA LEU A 682 19.84 18.42 4.81
C LEU A 682 19.84 17.78 6.20
N PHE A 683 19.58 18.56 7.25
CA PHE A 683 19.53 18.05 8.62
C PHE A 683 18.42 17.01 8.84
N ILE A 684 17.22 17.28 8.31
CA ILE A 684 16.08 16.35 8.39
C ILE A 684 16.39 15.07 7.60
N CYS A 685 17.03 15.19 6.43
CA CYS A 685 17.44 14.05 5.60
C CYS A 685 18.47 13.16 6.31
N ILE A 686 19.55 13.73 6.84
CA ILE A 686 20.58 12.99 7.59
C ILE A 686 19.98 12.31 8.84
N SER A 687 19.11 13.01 9.56
CA SER A 687 18.42 12.46 10.74
C SER A 687 17.52 11.27 10.38
N SER A 688 16.84 11.36 9.23
CA SER A 688 15.98 10.28 8.73
C SER A 688 16.81 9.06 8.33
N ILE A 689 17.90 9.25 7.58
CA ILE A 689 18.84 8.17 7.21
C ILE A 689 19.38 7.47 8.46
N ALA A 690 19.81 8.24 9.46
CA ALA A 690 20.29 7.67 10.73
C ALA A 690 19.21 6.82 11.42
N ALA A 691 17.96 7.33 11.49
CA ALA A 691 16.83 6.59 12.06
C ALA A 691 16.49 5.30 11.27
N THR A 692 16.61 5.35 9.94
CA THR A 692 16.46 4.20 9.05
C THR A 692 17.50 3.13 9.35
N PHE A 693 18.77 3.50 9.55
CA PHE A 693 19.80 2.54 9.94
C PHE A 693 19.50 1.84 11.28
N PHE A 694 19.00 2.56 12.28
CA PHE A 694 18.64 1.97 13.57
C PHE A 694 17.45 1.02 13.50
N THR A 695 16.54 1.23 12.55
CA THR A 695 15.30 0.42 12.39
C THR A 695 15.34 -0.52 11.20
N TYR A 696 16.45 -0.59 10.46
CA TYR A 696 16.59 -1.31 9.20
C TYR A 696 16.18 -2.79 9.29
N ASN A 697 16.56 -3.45 10.39
CA ASN A 697 16.22 -4.86 10.62
C ASN A 697 14.79 -5.07 11.15
N SER A 698 14.13 -4.02 11.64
CA SER A 698 12.77 -4.04 12.17
C SER A 698 11.68 -3.68 11.15
N LEU A 699 12.09 -3.28 9.93
CA LEU A 699 11.19 -2.95 8.82
C LEU A 699 10.48 -4.16 8.19
N TYR A 700 10.66 -5.36 8.77
CA TYR A 700 10.03 -6.62 8.35
C TYR A 700 9.61 -7.52 9.52
#